data_AF-A0A139WM35-F1
#
_entry.id   AF-A0A139WM35-F1
#
_cell.length_a   1.000
_cell.length_b   1.000
_cell.length_c   1.000
_cell.angle_alpha   90.00
_cell.angle_beta   90.00
_cell.angle_gamma   90.00
#
_symmetry.space_group_name_H-M   'P 1'
#
loop_
_entity.id
_entity.type
_entity.pdbx_description
1 polymer ?
#
loop_
_entity_poly.entity_id
_entity_poly.type
_entity_poly.pdbx_seq_one_letter_code
_entity_poly.pdbx_strand_id
1 'polypeptide(L)'
;MDLDDTPRSVVVTTSRVYSDVFSNKPSSYFEYDNYNPPTDDINNYSLIRKIGQGKYSLVFEGVHDGTNDSVVVKLLKPIKKPKIKREIKILEHLRNGPNIVSLYAVVSVPSTALHALIFESPSNNEDFKEVYLKLSDSDIRFYIYEILKALDFCHSKGIMHRDVKPHNIIIDRKNRKIRLIDFGLAEFYRPGERYNVRVASRHYKGPELLVEYGYYDYSLDLWSLGCVFAAMIFRKEPFFQGFDNRNQLYCIVKVLGTSKFYSYLNKYNIVLEGSMQEMLGIHSKKPWQRFVNTENEHLVNQNAFDFLESLLCYDHMERCTAQEALGHKYFGPVRSSGALPGLDKLKVSGSGQAMRFLIAIIILTCLKSSHSGEIFHVPLNGDGSISLNWVLDYPTQTVTFEVHLPENFGWFAIGFSDQGAHFPADYCILWKTIKRKIQFEDTWADTTGIIRLDRQQDCQNFKIKRAGNVTKFTFRRKFDTCDFEDYVIEDGTTHIVWARGAHPLYKVVGLNISSPEKEQGMVRVQLLKNTNVKAILPNYVQTLDVFAHEVRVPDKETTYWCHVHKLGEEFKEKHHVYRYEAHIPSSSEGLVHHMEVFHCVAPPNQQIPLYVGNCFAKDRPKETQVCKRVLAAWAMGAPPFTYPEEAGLPLGGPDFNPYVMLEVHYNNPEHKTGFVDSSGIRFHVSSKLKKMDAGVIELGLEYTDKMAIPPGQEAFPLTGYCVSECTAVSLPPEGITIFGSQLHTHLTGVKVYTRHIRDGIELRELNRDDHYSTHFQEIRRLKQPVKVLPGDALVTRCYYNTQERENITLGGFSITDEMCVNYVHYFPATQLEVCKSAISDQALSTYFNYMKEWEGQKISLHHVISDNYKSIKWNKMRVQLLSDW
;
A
#
# COMPACT_ATOMS: atom_id res chain seq x y z
N MET A 1 13.03 -25.72 33.30
CA MET A 1 14.24 -24.95 32.91
C MET A 1 13.88 -23.51 33.11
N ASP A 2 14.44 -22.89 34.13
CA ASP A 2 14.25 -21.48 34.45
C ASP A 2 14.68 -20.62 33.26
N LEU A 3 13.73 -19.86 32.69
CA LEU A 3 14.04 -18.83 31.71
C LEU A 3 14.31 -17.54 32.47
N ASP A 4 15.60 -17.23 32.53
CA ASP A 4 16.22 -16.00 33.01
C ASP A 4 15.61 -14.78 32.28
N ASP A 5 14.70 -14.07 32.95
CA ASP A 5 14.00 -12.88 32.46
C ASP A 5 14.82 -11.60 32.71
N THR A 6 16.10 -11.64 32.32
CA THR A 6 16.95 -10.45 32.26
C THR A 6 16.86 -9.83 30.86
N PRO A 7 16.51 -8.54 30.72
CA PRO A 7 16.48 -7.88 29.42
C PRO A 7 17.88 -7.90 28.82
N ARG A 8 18.07 -8.71 27.76
CA ARG A 8 19.34 -8.78 27.03
C ARG A 8 19.69 -7.37 26.56
N SER A 9 20.91 -6.92 26.85
CA SER A 9 21.39 -5.60 26.42
C SER A 9 21.56 -5.54 24.90
N VAL A 10 21.34 -4.37 24.31
CA VAL A 10 21.59 -4.13 22.87
C VAL A 10 23.07 -4.36 22.57
N VAL A 11 23.37 -5.03 21.45
CA VAL A 11 24.76 -5.31 21.05
C VAL A 11 25.44 -4.02 20.60
N VAL A 12 26.56 -3.67 21.22
CA VAL A 12 27.38 -2.50 20.85
C VAL A 12 28.29 -2.87 19.68
N THR A 13 28.33 -2.04 18.64
CA THR A 13 29.20 -2.25 17.48
C THR A 13 30.34 -1.23 17.43
N THR A 14 31.41 -1.61 16.74
CA THR A 14 32.56 -0.76 16.42
C THR A 14 32.78 -0.77 14.92
N SER A 15 33.09 0.38 14.32
CA SER A 15 33.24 0.49 12.87
C SER A 15 34.34 -0.41 12.34
N ARG A 16 34.13 -0.97 11.13
CA ARG A 16 35.09 -1.83 10.44
C ARG A 16 36.38 -1.12 10.04
N VAL A 17 36.33 0.20 9.91
CA VAL A 17 37.45 1.06 9.48
C VAL A 17 37.50 2.30 10.36
N TYR A 18 38.68 2.91 10.47
CA TYR A 18 38.87 4.19 11.16
C TYR A 18 38.37 4.23 12.62
N SER A 19 38.28 3.09 13.29
CA SER A 19 37.74 3.01 14.65
C SER A 19 38.66 3.64 15.71
N ASP A 20 39.96 3.75 15.44
CA ASP A 20 40.99 4.17 16.38
C ASP A 20 41.65 5.52 16.02
N VAL A 21 41.02 6.32 15.14
CA VAL A 21 41.57 7.61 14.65
C VAL A 21 41.99 8.55 15.79
N PHE A 22 41.29 8.51 16.92
CA PHE A 22 41.56 9.37 18.08
C PHE A 22 42.44 8.75 19.16
N SER A 23 42.83 7.48 19.06
CA SER A 23 43.57 6.77 20.12
C SER A 23 44.89 7.46 20.50
N ASN A 24 45.51 8.18 19.56
CA ASN A 24 46.76 8.93 19.77
C ASN A 24 46.60 10.46 19.63
N LYS A 25 45.37 10.98 19.74
CA LYS A 25 45.08 12.42 19.62
C LYS A 25 44.79 13.04 21.00
N PRO A 26 45.22 14.29 21.25
CA PRO A 26 44.81 14.99 22.47
C PRO A 26 43.30 15.23 22.47
N SER A 27 42.67 15.30 23.64
CA SER A 27 41.23 15.54 23.80
C SER A 27 40.75 16.80 23.09
N SER A 28 41.60 17.83 22.99
CA SER A 28 41.35 19.08 22.26
C SER A 28 41.12 18.92 20.75
N TYR A 29 41.41 17.74 20.19
CA TYR A 29 41.13 17.40 18.80
C TYR A 29 39.63 17.25 18.55
N PHE A 30 38.91 16.51 19.42
CA PHE A 30 37.49 16.18 19.24
C PHE A 30 36.56 16.86 20.25
N GLU A 31 37.07 17.29 21.41
CA GLU A 31 36.29 18.05 22.38
C GLU A 31 36.05 19.49 21.89
N TYR A 32 34.79 19.79 21.59
CA TYR A 32 34.39 21.10 21.07
C TYR A 32 33.70 21.98 22.11
N ASP A 33 33.33 21.48 23.30
CA ASP A 33 32.57 22.27 24.28
C ASP A 33 33.36 23.49 24.79
N ASN A 34 34.66 23.30 25.02
CA ASN A 34 35.58 24.35 25.45
C ASN A 34 36.26 25.10 24.28
N TYR A 35 35.94 24.76 23.03
CA TYR A 35 36.52 25.39 21.86
C TYR A 35 35.95 26.80 21.66
N ASN A 36 36.80 27.81 21.52
CA ASN A 36 36.39 29.17 21.17
C ASN A 36 36.98 29.52 19.80
N PRO A 37 36.17 29.47 18.73
CA PRO A 37 36.66 29.75 17.39
C PRO A 37 37.05 31.21 17.24
N PRO A 38 38.15 31.53 16.53
CA PRO A 38 38.47 32.90 16.19
C PRO A 38 37.36 33.48 15.31
N THR A 39 36.97 34.73 15.58
CA THR A 39 35.94 35.44 14.81
C THR A 39 36.54 36.56 13.98
N ASP A 40 36.05 36.72 12.76
CA ASP A 40 36.35 37.82 11.86
C ASP A 40 35.34 38.97 12.02
N ASP A 41 35.67 40.16 11.50
CA ASP A 41 34.79 41.34 11.56
C ASP A 41 33.62 41.17 10.58
N ILE A 42 32.40 41.41 11.07
CA ILE A 42 31.18 41.39 10.26
C ILE A 42 31.21 42.44 9.16
N ASN A 43 31.89 43.57 9.37
CA ASN A 43 31.99 44.66 8.41
C ASN A 43 32.85 44.31 7.18
N ASN A 44 33.53 43.16 7.18
CA ASN A 44 34.26 42.66 6.02
C ASN A 44 33.34 41.99 4.98
N TYR A 45 32.05 41.82 5.28
CA TYR A 45 31.13 41.04 4.45
C TYR A 45 29.82 41.78 4.18
N SER A 46 29.47 41.90 2.90
CA SER A 46 28.20 42.45 2.45
C SER A 46 27.26 41.36 1.93
N LEU A 47 26.02 41.33 2.43
CA LEU A 47 24.98 40.41 1.95
C LEU A 47 24.36 40.92 0.65
N ILE A 48 24.30 40.08 -0.38
CA ILE A 48 23.69 40.42 -1.68
C ILE A 48 22.23 39.97 -1.69
N ARG A 49 21.99 38.67 -1.54
CA ARG A 49 20.64 38.09 -1.60
C ARG A 49 20.55 36.80 -0.81
N LYS A 50 19.35 36.49 -0.33
CA LYS A 50 19.06 35.19 0.27
C LYS A 50 18.99 34.12 -0.82
N ILE A 51 19.74 33.03 -0.65
CA ILE A 51 19.78 31.90 -1.59
C ILE A 51 19.18 30.62 -1.00
N GLY A 52 18.98 30.54 0.31
CA GLY A 52 18.40 29.38 0.94
C GLY A 52 17.94 29.60 2.38
N GLN A 53 17.15 28.64 2.87
CA GLN A 53 16.73 28.60 4.26
C GLN A 53 16.71 27.16 4.74
N GLY A 54 17.50 26.88 5.77
CA GLY A 54 17.49 25.61 6.48
C GLY A 54 16.67 25.66 7.76
N LYS A 55 16.53 24.49 8.41
CA LYS A 55 15.94 24.38 9.74
C LYS A 55 16.70 25.22 10.77
N TYR A 56 18.03 25.23 10.69
CA TYR A 56 18.92 25.86 11.67
C TYR A 56 19.68 27.08 11.14
N SER A 57 19.46 27.49 9.89
CA SER A 57 20.19 28.60 9.28
C SER A 57 19.39 29.34 8.21
N LEU A 58 19.85 30.54 7.88
CA LEU A 58 19.53 31.28 6.66
C LEU A 58 20.80 31.37 5.83
N VAL A 59 20.70 31.19 4.52
CA VAL A 59 21.86 31.17 3.62
C VAL A 59 21.73 32.30 2.62
N PHE A 60 22.80 33.09 2.52
CA PHE A 60 22.89 34.26 1.65
C PHE A 60 24.09 34.12 0.73
N GLU A 61 23.95 34.66 -0.48
CA GLU A 61 25.07 35.07 -1.30
C GLU A 61 25.57 36.41 -0.78
N GLY A 62 26.88 36.57 -0.70
CA GLY A 62 27.53 37.80 -0.27
C GLY A 62 28.88 38.00 -0.97
N VAL A 63 29.55 39.08 -0.61
CA VAL A 63 30.90 39.42 -1.07
C VAL A 63 31.76 39.81 0.13
N HIS A 64 33.04 39.46 0.08
CA HIS A 64 34.04 39.97 1.01
C HIS A 64 34.56 41.33 0.50
N ASP A 65 34.31 42.42 1.25
CA ASP A 65 34.46 43.80 0.77
C ASP A 65 35.94 44.20 0.54
N GLY A 66 36.89 43.51 1.18
CA GLY A 66 38.33 43.76 0.99
C GLY A 66 38.94 43.10 -0.25
N THR A 67 38.42 41.95 -0.68
CA THR A 67 38.96 41.18 -1.82
C THR A 67 38.03 41.16 -3.03
N ASN A 68 36.78 41.56 -2.83
CA ASN A 68 35.68 41.45 -3.79
C ASN A 68 35.35 40.00 -4.21
N ASP A 69 35.73 39.02 -3.39
CA ASP A 69 35.44 37.61 -3.63
C ASP A 69 33.98 37.27 -3.27
N SER A 70 33.32 36.48 -4.12
CA SER A 70 31.99 35.94 -3.82
C SER A 70 32.07 34.89 -2.71
N VAL A 71 31.18 35.00 -1.73
CA VAL A 71 31.09 34.10 -0.57
C VAL A 71 29.66 33.65 -0.32
N VAL A 72 29.52 32.53 0.38
CA VAL A 72 28.23 32.07 0.92
C VAL A 72 28.20 32.30 2.42
N VAL A 73 27.20 33.06 2.89
CA VAL A 73 27.03 33.41 4.30
C VAL A 73 25.90 32.58 4.90
N LYS A 74 26.23 31.63 5.77
CA LYS A 74 25.27 30.82 6.53
C LYS A 74 25.07 31.45 7.91
N LEU A 75 24.03 32.27 8.05
CA LEU A 75 23.61 32.82 9.33
C LEU A 75 22.92 31.74 10.17
N LEU A 76 23.50 31.39 11.31
CA LEU A 76 22.95 30.37 12.20
C LEU A 76 21.81 30.97 13.03
N LYS A 77 20.66 30.29 13.04
CA LYS A 77 19.53 30.61 13.92
C LYS A 77 19.91 30.31 15.38
N PRO A 78 19.16 30.80 16.39
CA PRO A 78 19.42 30.48 17.79
C PRO A 78 19.46 28.96 18.05
N ILE A 79 20.66 28.41 18.16
CA ILE A 79 20.93 26.99 18.47
C ILE A 79 21.94 26.88 19.62
N LYS A 80 21.96 25.72 20.28
CA LYS A 80 22.86 25.48 21.43
C LYS A 80 24.33 25.66 21.00
N LYS A 81 25.10 26.44 21.76
CA LYS A 81 26.53 26.74 21.50
C LYS A 81 27.38 25.51 21.16
N PRO A 82 27.25 24.34 21.86
CA PRO A 82 27.97 23.13 21.49
C PRO A 82 27.81 22.70 20.03
N LYS A 83 26.61 22.87 19.45
CA LYS A 83 26.37 22.51 18.04
C LYS A 83 27.14 23.42 17.06
N ILE A 84 27.20 24.72 17.37
CA ILE A 84 27.94 25.70 16.57
C ILE A 84 29.43 25.37 16.63
N LYS A 85 29.97 25.17 17.85
CA LYS A 85 31.38 24.84 18.07
C LYS A 85 31.77 23.54 17.38
N ARG A 86 30.90 22.52 17.42
CA ARG A 86 31.09 21.26 16.71
C ARG A 86 31.18 21.44 15.20
N GLU A 87 30.22 22.13 14.59
CA GLU A 87 30.21 22.36 13.14
C GLU A 87 31.49 23.07 12.68
N ILE A 88 31.90 24.13 13.39
CA ILE A 88 33.13 24.87 13.08
C ILE A 88 34.35 23.96 13.21
N LYS A 89 34.49 23.25 14.35
CA LYS A 89 35.63 22.36 14.60
C LYS A 89 35.72 21.27 13.53
N ILE A 90 34.60 20.68 13.12
CA ILE A 90 34.56 19.68 12.04
C ILE A 90 35.03 20.29 10.72
N LEU A 91 34.50 21.45 10.33
CA LEU A 91 34.87 22.13 9.09
C LEU A 91 36.35 22.53 9.05
N GLU A 92 36.94 22.90 10.19
CA GLU A 92 38.39 23.16 10.29
C GLU A 92 39.22 21.91 10.03
N HIS A 93 38.83 20.75 10.57
CA HIS A 93 39.54 19.48 10.33
C HIS A 93 39.40 18.99 8.88
N LEU A 94 38.27 19.29 8.25
CA LEU A 94 37.98 18.89 6.88
C LEU A 94 38.43 19.92 5.84
N ARG A 95 38.98 21.06 6.28
CA ARG A 95 39.48 22.12 5.40
C ARG A 95 40.52 21.54 4.42
N ASN A 96 40.41 21.94 3.15
CA ASN A 96 41.22 21.45 2.04
C ASN A 96 41.02 19.96 1.69
N GLY A 97 40.00 19.31 2.25
CA GLY A 97 39.59 17.97 1.85
C GLY A 97 39.05 17.92 0.41
N PRO A 98 39.20 16.79 -0.29
CA PRO A 98 38.65 16.62 -1.63
C PRO A 98 37.13 16.81 -1.59
N ASN A 99 36.63 17.73 -2.42
CA ASN A 99 35.21 17.99 -2.62
C ASN A 99 34.42 18.37 -1.34
N ILE A 100 35.09 18.88 -0.30
CA ILE A 100 34.45 19.43 0.90
C ILE A 100 34.35 20.94 0.77
N VAL A 101 33.23 21.52 1.19
CA VAL A 101 33.08 22.97 1.23
C VAL A 101 34.07 23.62 2.19
N SER A 102 34.76 24.65 1.72
CA SER A 102 35.75 25.37 2.53
C SER A 102 35.11 26.44 3.41
N LEU A 103 35.35 26.37 4.72
CA LEU A 103 35.02 27.43 5.68
C LEU A 103 36.14 28.48 5.69
N TYR A 104 35.83 29.69 5.24
CA TYR A 104 36.75 30.83 5.22
C TYR A 104 36.83 31.51 6.58
N ALA A 105 35.68 31.84 7.18
CA ALA A 105 35.65 32.60 8.43
C ALA A 105 34.40 32.29 9.28
N VAL A 106 34.47 32.66 10.56
CA VAL A 106 33.35 32.67 11.51
C VAL A 106 33.13 34.11 11.92
N VAL A 107 31.89 34.60 11.88
CA VAL A 107 31.55 35.98 12.23
C VAL A 107 30.56 35.97 13.38
N SER A 108 30.76 36.84 14.37
CA SER A 108 29.78 37.11 15.43
C SER A 108 28.99 38.35 15.07
N VAL A 109 27.66 38.32 15.22
CA VAL A 109 26.76 39.44 14.92
C VAL A 109 26.44 40.17 16.23
N PRO A 110 27.08 41.31 16.55
CA PRO A 110 26.99 41.91 17.89
C PRO A 110 25.57 42.29 18.30
N SER A 111 24.76 42.78 17.34
CA SER A 111 23.39 43.24 17.58
C SER A 111 22.40 42.13 17.92
N THR A 112 22.72 40.87 17.58
CA THR A 112 21.79 39.73 17.75
C THR A 112 22.39 38.56 18.53
N ALA A 113 23.69 38.62 18.86
CA ALA A 113 24.48 37.51 19.41
C ALA A 113 24.46 36.22 18.56
N LEU A 114 24.06 36.31 17.29
CA LEU A 114 24.08 35.20 16.35
C LEU A 114 25.49 35.02 15.76
N HIS A 115 25.74 33.84 15.21
CA HIS A 115 26.99 33.52 14.51
C HIS A 115 26.68 33.27 13.03
N ALA A 116 27.57 33.69 12.14
CA ALA A 116 27.53 33.38 10.72
C ALA A 116 28.81 32.62 10.31
N LEU A 117 28.65 31.64 9.44
CA LEU A 117 29.75 30.89 8.85
C LEU A 117 29.92 31.33 7.39
N ILE A 118 31.14 31.70 7.02
CA ILE A 118 31.49 32.20 5.68
C ILE A 118 32.16 31.07 4.90
N PHE A 119 31.61 30.73 3.75
CA PHE A 119 32.05 29.63 2.91
C PHE A 119 32.49 30.08 1.51
N GLU A 120 33.26 29.21 0.84
CA GLU A 120 33.48 29.32 -0.60
C GLU A 120 32.14 29.37 -1.36
N SER A 121 32.09 30.19 -2.42
CA SER A 121 30.94 30.27 -3.33
C SER A 121 31.21 29.43 -4.59
N PRO A 122 30.46 28.33 -4.82
CA PRO A 122 30.62 27.52 -6.02
C PRO A 122 30.23 28.31 -7.29
N SER A 123 31.08 28.29 -8.31
CA SER A 123 30.98 29.18 -9.48
C SER A 123 29.81 28.90 -10.44
N ASN A 124 29.03 27.83 -10.22
CA ASN A 124 27.73 27.54 -10.85
C ASN A 124 26.95 26.61 -9.92
N ASN A 125 25.87 27.10 -9.31
CA ASN A 125 25.01 26.29 -8.45
C ASN A 125 23.76 25.85 -9.24
N GLU A 126 23.85 24.71 -9.91
CA GLU A 126 22.67 24.08 -10.53
C GLU A 126 21.92 23.27 -9.45
N ASP A 127 20.61 23.45 -9.34
CA ASP A 127 19.79 22.64 -8.42
C ASP A 127 19.91 21.16 -8.82
N PHE A 128 20.25 20.30 -7.87
CA PHE A 128 20.33 18.85 -8.09
C PHE A 128 19.06 18.32 -8.78
N LYS A 129 17.87 18.87 -8.47
CA LYS A 129 16.60 18.50 -9.13
C LYS A 129 16.53 18.88 -10.60
N GLU A 130 17.26 19.88 -11.06
CA GLU A 130 17.32 20.24 -12.47
C GLU A 130 18.43 19.46 -13.21
N VAL A 131 19.48 19.09 -12.47
CA VAL A 131 20.63 18.37 -13.00
C VAL A 131 20.32 16.88 -13.13
N TYR A 132 19.64 16.27 -12.15
CA TYR A 132 19.54 14.80 -12.06
C TYR A 132 19.01 14.21 -13.37
N LEU A 133 17.87 14.68 -13.90
CA LEU A 133 17.25 14.21 -15.15
C LEU A 133 18.16 14.30 -16.38
N LYS A 134 19.18 15.16 -16.35
CA LYS A 134 20.07 15.43 -17.49
C LYS A 134 21.39 14.64 -17.41
N LEU A 135 21.65 13.96 -16.29
CA LEU A 135 22.89 13.20 -16.11
C LEU A 135 22.86 11.91 -16.92
N SER A 136 23.94 11.67 -17.67
CA SER A 136 24.21 10.39 -18.32
C SER A 136 24.73 9.36 -17.31
N ASP A 137 24.75 8.06 -17.67
CA ASP A 137 25.39 7.01 -16.85
C ASP A 137 26.85 7.38 -16.51
N SER A 138 27.60 7.93 -17.47
CA SER A 138 28.98 8.37 -17.24
C SER A 138 29.07 9.53 -16.22
N ASP A 139 28.11 10.44 -16.22
CA ASP A 139 28.08 11.54 -15.25
C ASP A 139 27.68 11.04 -13.86
N ILE A 140 26.68 10.15 -13.76
CA ILE A 140 26.27 9.53 -12.49
C ILE A 140 27.45 8.80 -11.87
N ARG A 141 28.16 7.96 -12.64
CA ARG A 141 29.38 7.28 -12.17
C ARG A 141 30.41 8.25 -11.63
N PHE A 142 30.69 9.32 -12.39
CA PHE A 142 31.69 10.32 -12.00
C PHE A 142 31.29 11.03 -10.70
N TYR A 143 30.06 11.53 -10.60
CA TYR A 143 29.64 12.30 -9.43
C TYR A 143 29.52 11.45 -8.17
N ILE A 144 29.00 10.22 -8.28
CA ILE A 144 29.00 9.28 -7.15
C ILE A 144 30.44 8.95 -6.72
N TYR A 145 31.37 8.77 -7.66
CA TYR A 145 32.78 8.55 -7.35
C TYR A 145 33.42 9.74 -6.60
N GLU A 146 33.13 10.97 -7.03
CA GLU A 146 33.64 12.18 -6.37
C GLU A 146 33.01 12.41 -4.98
N ILE A 147 31.74 12.03 -4.78
CA ILE A 147 31.09 12.03 -3.46
C ILE A 147 31.74 10.99 -2.54
N LEU A 148 32.05 9.80 -3.05
CA LEU A 148 32.75 8.77 -2.27
C LEU A 148 34.12 9.24 -1.78
N LYS A 149 34.88 10.00 -2.60
CA LYS A 149 36.14 10.61 -2.15
C LYS A 149 35.96 11.58 -0.98
N ALA A 150 34.90 12.39 -1.01
CA ALA A 150 34.57 13.30 0.09
C ALA A 150 34.21 12.52 1.37
N LEU A 151 33.41 11.47 1.25
CA LEU A 151 33.01 10.63 2.39
C LEU A 151 34.20 9.87 2.97
N ASP A 152 35.01 9.23 2.14
CA ASP A 152 36.22 8.52 2.58
C ASP A 152 37.18 9.46 3.34
N PHE A 153 37.38 10.68 2.82
CA PHE A 153 38.18 11.68 3.51
C PHE A 153 37.58 12.06 4.87
N CYS A 154 36.27 12.34 4.95
CA CYS A 154 35.60 12.62 6.22
C CYS A 154 35.78 11.46 7.21
N HIS A 155 35.53 10.23 6.77
CA HIS A 155 35.61 9.02 7.57
C HIS A 155 37.04 8.79 8.08
N SER A 156 38.06 9.02 7.23
CA SER A 156 39.47 8.93 7.61
C SER A 156 39.91 9.97 8.66
N LYS A 157 39.14 11.07 8.81
CA LYS A 157 39.31 12.07 9.88
C LYS A 157 38.47 11.77 11.12
N GLY A 158 37.79 10.62 11.14
CA GLY A 158 36.92 10.20 12.22
C GLY A 158 35.59 10.95 12.26
N ILE A 159 35.10 11.46 11.13
CA ILE A 159 33.89 12.31 11.07
C ILE A 159 32.81 11.65 10.21
N MET A 160 31.60 11.51 10.76
CA MET A 160 30.39 11.09 10.04
C MET A 160 29.60 12.33 9.60
N HIS A 161 29.12 12.38 8.35
CA HIS A 161 28.34 13.52 7.84
C HIS A 161 26.90 13.54 8.39
N ARG A 162 26.22 12.38 8.41
CA ARG A 162 24.87 12.13 8.96
C ARG A 162 23.70 12.88 8.31
N ASP A 163 23.91 13.57 7.19
CA ASP A 163 22.84 14.19 6.38
C ASP A 163 23.21 14.25 4.89
N VAL A 164 23.79 13.17 4.36
CA VAL A 164 24.06 13.04 2.92
C VAL A 164 22.72 12.97 2.17
N LYS A 165 22.48 13.90 1.25
CA LYS A 165 21.26 14.00 0.44
C LYS A 165 21.49 14.94 -0.74
N PRO A 166 20.64 14.93 -1.77
CA PRO A 166 20.76 15.79 -2.95
C PRO A 166 20.99 17.27 -2.64
N HIS A 167 20.24 17.82 -1.67
CA HIS A 167 20.31 19.24 -1.31
C HIS A 167 21.64 19.64 -0.68
N ASN A 168 22.42 18.68 -0.19
CA ASN A 168 23.73 18.91 0.42
C ASN A 168 24.88 18.55 -0.56
N ILE A 169 24.57 18.31 -1.83
CA ILE A 169 25.55 17.99 -2.88
C ILE A 169 25.41 19.05 -3.96
N ILE A 170 26.38 19.96 -4.03
CA ILE A 170 26.45 20.98 -5.07
C ILE A 170 27.22 20.43 -6.26
N ILE A 171 26.63 20.51 -7.45
CA ILE A 171 27.23 20.03 -8.69
C ILE A 171 27.44 21.23 -9.62
N ASP A 172 28.69 21.41 -10.07
CA ASP A 172 29.03 22.28 -11.18
C ASP A 172 29.26 21.37 -12.40
N ARG A 173 28.22 21.24 -13.25
CA ARG A 173 28.27 20.35 -14.41
C ARG A 173 29.27 20.83 -15.45
N LYS A 174 29.33 22.14 -15.65
CA LYS A 174 30.23 22.79 -16.62
C LYS A 174 31.69 22.49 -16.32
N ASN A 175 32.09 22.57 -15.05
CA ASN A 175 33.48 22.35 -14.63
C ASN A 175 33.74 20.93 -14.11
N ARG A 176 32.73 20.04 -14.10
CA ARG A 176 32.79 18.69 -13.53
C ARG A 176 33.31 18.68 -12.08
N LYS A 177 32.81 19.60 -11.26
CA LYS A 177 33.17 19.69 -9.82
C LYS A 177 31.98 19.37 -8.94
N ILE A 178 32.25 18.88 -7.72
CA ILE A 178 31.25 18.75 -6.67
C ILE A 178 31.73 19.31 -5.34
N ARG A 179 30.78 19.70 -4.49
CA ARG A 179 31.01 20.03 -3.08
C ARG A 179 29.95 19.38 -2.21
N LEU A 180 30.40 18.64 -1.20
CA LEU A 180 29.57 18.23 -0.07
C LEU A 180 29.50 19.40 0.92
N ILE A 181 28.28 19.80 1.27
CA ILE A 181 28.00 20.96 2.12
C ILE A 181 27.18 20.56 3.36
N ASP A 182 27.04 21.50 4.30
CA ASP A 182 26.20 21.41 5.50
C ASP A 182 26.57 20.31 6.52
N PHE A 183 27.66 20.58 7.26
CA PHE A 183 28.16 19.73 8.34
C PHE A 183 27.48 19.98 9.70
N GLY A 184 26.34 20.67 9.75
CA GLY A 184 25.67 21.01 11.02
C GLY A 184 25.15 19.80 11.81
N LEU A 185 24.93 18.66 11.13
CA LEU A 185 24.57 17.39 11.75
C LEU A 185 25.73 16.41 11.89
N ALA A 186 26.92 16.74 11.40
CA ALA A 186 28.09 15.88 11.47
C ALA A 186 28.54 15.62 12.92
N GLU A 187 29.33 14.56 13.12
CA GLU A 187 29.84 14.13 14.43
C GLU A 187 31.18 13.44 14.33
N PHE A 188 31.97 13.53 15.41
CA PHE A 188 33.14 12.69 15.60
C PHE A 188 32.73 11.28 16.04
N TYR A 189 33.22 10.25 15.35
CA TYR A 189 32.98 8.85 15.70
C TYR A 189 33.94 8.36 16.79
N ARG A 190 33.42 7.66 17.79
CA ARG A 190 34.13 7.06 18.91
C ARG A 190 33.58 5.65 19.14
N PRO A 191 34.43 4.62 19.23
CA PRO A 191 33.99 3.25 19.47
C PRO A 191 33.13 3.14 20.73
N GLY A 192 32.01 2.43 20.62
CA GLY A 192 31.08 2.19 21.73
C GLY A 192 30.25 3.40 22.17
N GLU A 193 30.40 4.57 21.55
CA GLU A 193 29.55 5.71 21.83
C GLU A 193 28.15 5.53 21.22
N ARG A 194 27.11 5.90 21.99
CA ARG A 194 25.73 5.94 21.50
C ARG A 194 25.40 7.32 20.94
N TYR A 195 25.07 7.39 19.66
CA TYR A 195 24.70 8.61 18.96
C TYR A 195 23.19 8.85 18.92
N ASN A 196 22.80 10.11 18.71
CA ASN A 196 21.40 10.49 18.53
C ASN A 196 20.87 10.01 17.17
N VAL A 197 19.74 9.30 17.17
CA VAL A 197 19.10 8.76 15.94
C VAL A 197 18.24 9.79 15.19
N ARG A 198 17.94 10.94 15.80
CA ARG A 198 17.13 12.03 15.21
C ARG A 198 17.97 12.95 14.30
N VAL A 199 18.77 12.33 13.43
CA VAL A 199 19.62 12.95 12.39
C VAL A 199 19.15 12.51 10.99
N ALA A 200 19.73 13.08 9.93
CA ALA A 200 19.32 12.87 8.54
C ALA A 200 17.88 13.28 8.18
N SER A 201 17.69 13.57 6.89
CA SER A 201 16.37 13.81 6.28
C SER A 201 15.66 12.48 6.00
N ARG A 202 14.32 12.43 6.20
CA ARG A 202 13.52 11.19 6.26
C ARG A 202 13.87 10.15 5.19
N HIS A 203 13.82 10.54 3.92
CA HIS A 203 14.01 9.64 2.77
C HIS A 203 15.42 9.02 2.66
N TYR A 204 16.39 9.55 3.42
CA TYR A 204 17.80 9.15 3.41
C TYR A 204 18.24 8.51 4.74
N LYS A 205 17.32 8.30 5.69
CA LYS A 205 17.60 7.66 6.98
C LYS A 205 17.94 6.18 6.79
N GLY A 206 19.06 5.76 7.37
CA GLY A 206 19.43 4.34 7.50
C GLY A 206 18.47 3.58 8.43
N PRO A 207 18.28 2.26 8.22
CA PRO A 207 17.49 1.40 9.10
C PRO A 207 17.83 1.56 10.58
N GLU A 208 19.12 1.69 10.92
CA GLU A 208 19.62 1.94 12.27
C GLU A 208 18.97 3.17 12.94
N LEU A 209 18.70 4.23 12.18
CA LEU A 209 18.03 5.43 12.72
C LEU A 209 16.53 5.20 12.94
N LEU A 210 15.92 4.37 12.09
CA LEU A 210 14.48 4.09 12.09
C LEU A 210 14.08 3.07 13.16
N VAL A 211 15.01 2.19 13.55
CA VAL A 211 14.83 1.21 14.63
C VAL A 211 15.48 1.64 15.94
N GLU A 212 15.85 2.92 16.04
CA GLU A 212 16.46 3.54 17.23
C GLU A 212 17.77 2.92 17.71
N TYR A 213 18.52 2.27 16.82
CA TYR A 213 19.84 1.71 17.10
C TYR A 213 20.91 2.82 17.09
N GLY A 214 21.34 3.24 18.28
CA GLY A 214 22.24 4.39 18.45
C GLY A 214 23.74 4.10 18.31
N TYR A 215 24.17 2.85 18.22
CA TYR A 215 25.59 2.48 18.08
C TYR A 215 25.99 2.34 16.61
N TYR A 216 25.72 3.38 15.81
CA TYR A 216 26.02 3.39 14.37
C TYR A 216 27.34 4.11 14.09
N ASP A 217 27.83 3.99 12.85
CA ASP A 217 29.10 4.56 12.40
C ASP A 217 29.03 5.19 10.99
N TYR A 218 30.20 5.40 10.36
CA TYR A 218 30.38 5.95 9.02
C TYR A 218 29.48 5.31 7.95
N SER A 219 29.16 4.02 8.10
CA SER A 219 28.26 3.25 7.23
C SER A 219 26.86 3.87 7.04
N LEU A 220 26.44 4.77 7.94
CA LEU A 220 25.20 5.53 7.79
C LEU A 220 25.22 6.42 6.54
N ASP A 221 26.35 7.07 6.28
CA ASP A 221 26.51 7.95 5.11
C ASP A 221 26.43 7.16 3.80
N LEU A 222 26.86 5.89 3.81
CA LEU A 222 26.85 5.00 2.65
C LEU A 222 25.43 4.54 2.32
N TRP A 223 24.58 4.31 3.33
CA TRP A 223 23.15 4.09 3.10
C TRP A 223 22.50 5.29 2.42
N SER A 224 22.73 6.49 2.98
CA SER A 224 22.19 7.72 2.42
C SER A 224 22.65 7.96 0.98
N LEU A 225 23.92 7.67 0.67
CA LEU A 225 24.46 7.68 -0.69
C LEU A 225 23.77 6.63 -1.59
N GLY A 226 23.48 5.44 -1.07
CA GLY A 226 22.72 4.41 -1.77
C GLY A 226 21.32 4.90 -2.18
N CYS A 227 20.61 5.62 -1.30
CA CYS A 227 19.34 6.24 -1.63
C CYS A 227 19.47 7.30 -2.74
N VAL A 228 20.53 8.13 -2.69
CA VAL A 228 20.82 9.11 -3.76
C VAL A 228 21.10 8.41 -5.08
N PHE A 229 21.95 7.38 -5.06
CA PHE A 229 22.32 6.62 -6.24
C PHE A 229 21.12 5.90 -6.87
N ALA A 230 20.27 5.25 -6.06
CA ALA A 230 19.03 4.62 -6.51
C ALA A 230 18.10 5.63 -7.19
N ALA A 231 17.94 6.81 -6.59
CA ALA A 231 17.10 7.86 -7.15
C ALA A 231 17.62 8.34 -8.53
N MET A 232 18.95 8.45 -8.68
CA MET A 232 19.58 8.85 -9.94
C MET A 232 19.39 7.80 -11.04
N ILE A 233 19.71 6.53 -10.78
CA ILE A 233 19.67 5.47 -11.81
C ILE A 233 18.26 5.02 -12.16
N PHE A 234 17.30 5.10 -11.22
CA PHE A 234 15.91 4.73 -11.48
C PHE A 234 15.02 5.91 -11.87
N ARG A 235 15.55 7.15 -11.92
CA ARG A 235 14.78 8.38 -12.16
C ARG A 235 13.60 8.54 -11.19
N LYS A 236 13.80 8.16 -9.92
CA LYS A 236 12.77 8.16 -8.87
C LYS A 236 13.26 8.87 -7.63
N GLU A 237 12.94 10.15 -7.47
CA GLU A 237 13.39 10.98 -6.34
C GLU A 237 12.20 11.43 -5.45
N PRO A 238 12.17 11.05 -4.16
CA PRO A 238 13.06 10.11 -3.47
C PRO A 238 12.78 8.63 -3.85
N PHE A 239 13.78 7.76 -3.74
CA PHE A 239 13.59 6.34 -4.05
C PHE A 239 12.68 5.64 -3.04
N PHE A 240 12.95 5.84 -1.74
CA PHE A 240 12.08 5.42 -0.64
C PHE A 240 11.30 6.61 -0.10
N GLN A 241 9.99 6.66 -0.37
CA GLN A 241 9.14 7.80 -0.06
C GLN A 241 8.17 7.52 1.09
N GLY A 242 8.66 7.60 2.33
CA GLY A 242 7.82 7.49 3.51
C GLY A 242 7.14 8.81 3.89
N PHE A 243 5.86 8.80 4.25
CA PHE A 243 5.16 10.01 4.75
C PHE A 243 5.49 10.35 6.22
N ASP A 244 6.03 9.41 6.98
CA ASP A 244 6.65 9.58 8.29
C ASP A 244 7.82 8.59 8.49
N ASN A 245 8.47 8.56 9.67
CA ASN A 245 9.61 7.65 9.90
C ASN A 245 9.20 6.17 9.97
N ARG A 246 7.98 5.87 10.45
CA ARG A 246 7.47 4.50 10.57
C ARG A 246 7.19 3.94 9.18
N ASN A 247 6.48 4.72 8.36
CA ASN A 247 6.21 4.43 6.97
C ASN A 247 7.50 4.43 6.11
N GLN A 248 8.50 5.26 6.44
CA GLN A 248 9.81 5.18 5.78
C GLN A 248 10.45 3.79 5.94
N LEU A 249 10.40 3.21 7.14
CA LEU A 249 10.89 1.85 7.37
C LEU A 249 10.07 0.84 6.57
N TYR A 250 8.75 0.97 6.54
CA TYR A 250 7.88 0.15 5.71
C TYR A 250 8.26 0.21 4.22
N CYS A 251 8.49 1.40 3.66
CA CYS A 251 8.91 1.55 2.26
C CYS A 251 10.24 0.82 1.96
N ILE A 252 11.19 0.87 2.90
CA ILE A 252 12.45 0.14 2.79
C ILE A 252 12.19 -1.38 2.82
N VAL A 253 11.41 -1.83 3.80
CA VAL A 253 11.12 -3.25 4.03
C VAL A 253 10.31 -3.87 2.89
N LYS A 254 9.40 -3.12 2.28
CA LYS A 254 8.65 -3.50 1.07
C LYS A 254 9.55 -3.84 -0.12
N VAL A 255 10.74 -3.25 -0.19
CA VAL A 255 11.71 -3.44 -1.28
C VAL A 255 12.80 -4.45 -0.90
N LEU A 256 13.46 -4.28 0.25
CA LEU A 256 14.59 -5.11 0.66
C LEU A 256 14.15 -6.42 1.33
N GLY A 257 12.87 -6.55 1.68
CA GLY A 257 12.26 -7.73 2.28
C GLY A 257 12.46 -7.83 3.80
N THR A 258 11.62 -8.62 4.46
CA THR A 258 11.60 -8.74 5.93
C THR A 258 12.60 -9.72 6.50
N SER A 259 12.96 -10.78 5.76
CA SER A 259 13.84 -11.84 6.29
C SER A 259 15.21 -11.32 6.73
N LYS A 260 15.90 -10.53 5.88
CA LYS A 260 17.18 -9.90 6.25
C LYS A 260 17.00 -8.80 7.30
N PHE A 261 15.84 -8.14 7.34
CA PHE A 261 15.55 -7.12 8.34
C PHE A 261 15.46 -7.72 9.74
N TYR A 262 14.67 -8.79 9.94
CA TYR A 262 14.58 -9.47 11.23
C TYR A 262 15.90 -10.14 11.62
N SER A 263 16.67 -10.65 10.66
CA SER A 263 18.02 -11.17 10.93
C SER A 263 18.94 -10.07 11.50
N TYR A 264 18.85 -8.85 10.95
CA TYR A 264 19.56 -7.67 11.46
C TYR A 264 19.11 -7.30 12.88
N LEU A 265 17.81 -7.25 13.15
CA LEU A 265 17.28 -6.95 14.49
C LEU A 265 17.76 -7.99 15.53
N ASN A 266 17.67 -9.27 15.18
CA ASN A 266 18.09 -10.37 16.05
C ASN A 266 19.60 -10.32 16.33
N LYS A 267 20.41 -10.07 15.30
CA LYS A 267 21.88 -9.96 15.42
C LYS A 267 22.29 -8.90 16.43
N TYR A 268 21.59 -7.77 16.47
CA TYR A 268 21.93 -6.65 17.35
C TYR A 268 21.05 -6.54 18.60
N ASN A 269 20.15 -7.50 18.79
CA ASN A 269 19.20 -7.54 19.89
C ASN A 269 18.37 -6.24 19.98
N ILE A 270 17.86 -5.79 18.83
CA ILE A 270 17.01 -4.60 18.68
C ILE A 270 15.55 -5.03 18.80
N VAL A 271 14.84 -4.48 19.77
CA VAL A 271 13.42 -4.74 19.97
C VAL A 271 12.61 -3.66 19.26
N LEU A 272 11.82 -4.06 18.26
CA LEU A 272 10.81 -3.17 17.68
C LEU A 272 9.55 -3.16 18.55
N GLU A 273 8.94 -1.99 18.67
CA GLU A 273 7.59 -1.83 19.23
C GLU A 273 6.59 -2.72 18.48
N GLY A 274 5.68 -3.40 19.19
CA GLY A 274 4.73 -4.36 18.60
C GLY A 274 3.88 -3.74 17.48
N SER A 275 3.37 -2.53 17.69
CA SER A 275 2.61 -1.76 16.68
C SER A 275 3.40 -1.47 15.41
N MET A 276 4.74 -1.42 15.50
CA MET A 276 5.63 -1.20 14.36
C MET A 276 5.89 -2.52 13.63
N GLN A 277 6.02 -3.64 14.35
CA GLN A 277 6.14 -4.97 13.73
C GLN A 277 4.91 -5.32 12.88
N GLU A 278 3.70 -5.08 13.41
CA GLU A 278 2.45 -5.30 12.67
C GLU A 278 2.38 -4.49 11.37
N MET A 279 2.77 -3.21 11.44
CA MET A 279 2.72 -2.29 10.30
C MET A 279 3.72 -2.66 9.19
N LEU A 280 4.85 -3.29 9.53
CA LEU A 280 5.85 -3.71 8.53
C LEU A 280 5.41 -4.92 7.69
N GLY A 281 4.52 -5.77 8.21
CA GLY A 281 4.03 -6.97 7.54
C GLY A 281 5.16 -7.92 7.11
N ILE A 282 4.92 -8.74 6.08
CA ILE A 282 5.91 -9.64 5.50
C ILE A 282 6.13 -9.34 4.02
N HIS A 283 7.39 -9.18 3.63
CA HIS A 283 7.77 -8.80 2.28
C HIS A 283 8.95 -9.63 1.78
N SER A 284 8.83 -10.13 0.54
CA SER A 284 9.97 -10.69 -0.20
C SER A 284 10.84 -9.56 -0.78
N LYS A 285 12.16 -9.77 -0.80
CA LYS A 285 13.10 -8.87 -1.48
C LYS A 285 12.69 -8.73 -2.95
N LYS A 286 12.54 -7.50 -3.42
CA LYS A 286 12.21 -7.21 -4.81
C LYS A 286 13.49 -7.17 -5.65
N PRO A 287 13.49 -7.78 -6.85
CA PRO A 287 14.62 -7.66 -7.77
C PRO A 287 14.74 -6.21 -8.26
N TRP A 288 15.97 -5.69 -8.36
CA TRP A 288 16.22 -4.31 -8.82
C TRP A 288 15.70 -4.05 -10.23
N GLN A 289 15.63 -5.09 -11.06
CA GLN A 289 15.05 -5.07 -12.41
C GLN A 289 13.59 -4.59 -12.42
N ARG A 290 12.85 -4.75 -11.30
CA ARG A 290 11.46 -4.27 -11.18
C ARG A 290 11.34 -2.75 -11.34
N PHE A 291 12.39 -1.99 -11.01
CA PHE A 291 12.38 -0.54 -11.08
C PHE A 291 12.90 0.00 -12.42
N VAL A 292 13.18 -0.89 -13.38
CA VAL A 292 13.65 -0.52 -14.71
C VAL A 292 12.46 -0.24 -15.64
N ASN A 293 12.54 0.86 -16.37
CA ASN A 293 11.58 1.27 -17.39
C ASN A 293 12.31 1.84 -18.62
N THR A 294 11.57 2.20 -19.66
CA THR A 294 12.14 2.76 -20.91
C THR A 294 12.89 4.07 -20.71
N GLU A 295 12.58 4.83 -19.65
CA GLU A 295 13.22 6.12 -19.37
C GLU A 295 14.54 5.98 -18.63
N ASN A 296 14.78 4.86 -17.94
CA ASN A 296 15.94 4.67 -17.08
C ASN A 296 16.82 3.47 -17.47
N GLU A 297 16.37 2.62 -18.40
CA GLU A 297 17.11 1.43 -18.86
C GLU A 297 18.55 1.72 -19.31
N HIS A 298 18.78 2.90 -19.87
CA HIS A 298 20.09 3.35 -20.34
C HIS A 298 21.07 3.73 -19.22
N LEU A 299 20.60 3.82 -17.97
CA LEU A 299 21.39 4.16 -16.77
C LEU A 299 21.70 2.94 -15.90
N VAL A 300 21.02 1.81 -16.15
CA VAL A 300 21.10 0.62 -15.32
C VAL A 300 21.81 -0.51 -16.05
N ASN A 301 22.67 -1.21 -15.31
CA ASN A 301 23.33 -2.44 -15.75
C ASN A 301 23.68 -3.28 -14.53
N GLN A 302 24.18 -4.49 -14.75
CA GLN A 302 24.48 -5.40 -13.64
C GLN A 302 25.46 -4.80 -12.62
N ASN A 303 26.50 -4.08 -13.06
CA ASN A 303 27.43 -3.43 -12.13
C ASN A 303 26.76 -2.33 -11.29
N ALA A 304 25.73 -1.66 -11.81
CA ALA A 304 24.95 -0.68 -11.06
C ALA A 304 24.10 -1.36 -9.97
N PHE A 305 23.46 -2.49 -10.29
CA PHE A 305 22.69 -3.28 -9.31
C PHE A 305 23.58 -3.87 -8.23
N ASP A 306 24.72 -4.45 -8.61
CA ASP A 306 25.69 -5.00 -7.65
C ASP A 306 26.22 -3.91 -6.71
N PHE A 307 26.52 -2.72 -7.26
CA PHE A 307 26.94 -1.58 -6.46
C PHE A 307 25.84 -1.12 -5.51
N LEU A 308 24.61 -1.00 -6.00
CA LEU A 308 23.48 -0.58 -5.18
C LEU A 308 23.22 -1.56 -4.02
N GLU A 309 23.34 -2.87 -4.29
CA GLU A 309 23.17 -3.92 -3.27
C GLU A 309 24.26 -3.86 -2.19
N SER A 310 25.46 -3.38 -2.51
CA SER A 310 26.54 -3.17 -1.53
C SER A 310 26.35 -1.94 -0.63
N LEU A 311 25.43 -1.03 -0.98
CA LEU A 311 25.09 0.16 -0.20
C LEU A 311 23.77 0.00 0.58
N LEU A 312 22.73 -0.53 -0.07
CA LEU A 312 21.38 -0.68 0.50
C LEU A 312 21.19 -2.05 1.16
N CYS A 313 21.91 -2.29 2.26
CA CYS A 313 21.69 -3.43 3.15
C CYS A 313 21.36 -2.97 4.58
N TYR A 314 20.52 -3.75 5.27
CA TYR A 314 20.05 -3.40 6.62
C TYR A 314 21.19 -3.32 7.62
N ASP A 315 22.00 -4.37 7.66
CA ASP A 315 23.14 -4.45 8.53
C ASP A 315 24.23 -3.47 8.10
N HIS A 316 24.41 -2.44 8.93
CA HIS A 316 25.37 -1.38 8.68
C HIS A 316 26.82 -1.90 8.63
N MET A 317 27.11 -3.02 9.29
CA MET A 317 28.42 -3.68 9.25
C MET A 317 28.66 -4.45 7.94
N GLU A 318 27.62 -4.77 7.18
CA GLU A 318 27.73 -5.45 5.87
C GLU A 318 27.84 -4.47 4.69
N ARG A 319 27.52 -3.18 4.90
CA ARG A 319 27.66 -2.15 3.86
C ARG A 319 29.11 -1.97 3.49
N CYS A 320 29.40 -1.79 2.20
CA CYS A 320 30.75 -1.44 1.79
C CYS A 320 31.21 -0.11 2.41
N THR A 321 32.51 0.02 2.70
CA THR A 321 33.12 1.29 3.10
C THR A 321 33.25 2.23 1.90
N ALA A 322 33.49 3.52 2.13
CA ALA A 322 33.74 4.47 1.04
C ALA A 322 34.94 4.04 0.18
N GLN A 323 36.03 3.59 0.80
CA GLN A 323 37.19 3.02 0.09
C GLN A 323 36.87 1.75 -0.69
N GLU A 324 36.10 0.81 -0.14
CA GLU A 324 35.66 -0.41 -0.85
C GLU A 324 34.78 -0.03 -2.06
N ALA A 325 33.87 0.92 -1.89
CA ALA A 325 33.01 1.45 -2.94
C ALA A 325 33.80 2.10 -4.08
N LEU A 326 34.85 2.89 -3.77
CA LEU A 326 35.76 3.46 -4.78
C LEU A 326 36.45 2.38 -5.63
N GLY A 327 36.63 1.17 -5.09
CA GLY A 327 37.17 -0.01 -5.78
C GLY A 327 36.16 -0.77 -6.64
N HIS A 328 34.85 -0.49 -6.51
CA HIS A 328 33.80 -1.28 -7.15
C HIS A 328 33.89 -1.28 -8.69
N LYS A 329 33.46 -2.37 -9.34
CA LYS A 329 33.51 -2.52 -10.81
C LYS A 329 32.70 -1.45 -11.56
N TYR A 330 31.65 -0.93 -10.94
CA TYR A 330 30.84 0.18 -11.48
C TYR A 330 31.67 1.42 -11.85
N PHE A 331 32.75 1.72 -11.12
CA PHE A 331 33.62 2.87 -11.41
C PHE A 331 34.85 2.54 -12.27
N GLY A 332 34.92 1.33 -12.86
CA GLY A 332 36.00 0.95 -13.78
C GLY A 332 36.24 1.97 -14.91
N PRO A 333 35.20 2.47 -15.60
CA PRO A 333 35.35 3.51 -16.62
C PRO A 333 35.90 4.85 -16.09
N VAL A 334 35.52 5.26 -14.87
CA VAL A 334 35.99 6.51 -14.24
C VAL A 334 37.47 6.41 -13.86
N ARG A 335 37.90 5.26 -13.32
CA ARG A 335 39.32 5.04 -12.98
C ARG A 335 40.21 4.98 -14.22
N SER A 336 39.71 4.39 -15.30
CA SER A 336 40.43 4.26 -16.58
C SER A 336 40.57 5.59 -17.31
N SER A 337 39.62 6.51 -17.13
CA SER A 337 39.66 7.85 -17.74
C SER A 337 40.51 8.86 -16.95
N GLY A 338 40.87 8.55 -15.69
CA GLY A 338 41.80 9.35 -14.88
C GLY A 338 43.29 9.09 -15.14
N ALA A 339 43.61 8.08 -15.97
CA ALA A 339 44.97 7.68 -16.31
C ALA A 339 45.31 8.00 -17.78
N LEU A 340 45.47 9.30 -18.12
CA LEU A 340 46.29 9.86 -19.22
C LEU A 340 45.92 11.36 -19.44
N PRO A 341 46.90 12.28 -19.55
CA PRO A 341 46.63 13.66 -19.98
C PRO A 341 46.75 13.80 -21.52
N GLY A 342 45.80 14.54 -22.13
CA GLY A 342 46.06 15.29 -23.37
C GLY A 342 45.48 14.74 -24.68
N LEU A 343 44.52 15.52 -25.20
CA LEU A 343 44.22 15.83 -26.60
C LEU A 343 43.63 14.80 -27.59
N ASP A 344 42.45 15.22 -28.07
CA ASP A 344 42.01 15.34 -29.46
C ASP A 344 41.51 14.15 -30.30
N LYS A 345 40.27 14.36 -30.75
CA LYS A 345 39.71 14.09 -32.10
C LYS A 345 39.56 12.63 -32.52
N LEU A 346 38.33 12.13 -32.36
CA LEU A 346 37.78 11.06 -33.18
C LEU A 346 37.70 11.52 -34.65
N LYS A 347 38.62 11.01 -35.47
CA LYS A 347 38.38 10.84 -36.92
C LYS A 347 37.49 9.63 -37.12
N VAL A 348 36.48 9.82 -37.97
CA VAL A 348 35.62 8.78 -38.52
C VAL A 348 36.38 7.97 -39.58
N SER A 349 36.39 6.66 -39.43
CA SER A 349 36.52 5.62 -40.47
C SER A 349 36.32 4.27 -39.75
N GLY A 350 35.56 3.27 -40.16
CA GLY A 350 34.93 2.94 -41.42
C GLY A 350 34.93 1.40 -41.49
N SER A 351 33.76 0.81 -41.79
CA SER A 351 33.53 -0.57 -42.27
C SER A 351 33.67 -1.76 -41.32
N GLY A 352 32.75 -2.71 -41.46
CA GLY A 352 32.85 -4.04 -40.86
C GLY A 352 31.51 -4.74 -40.67
N GLN A 353 30.77 -4.98 -41.75
CA GLN A 353 29.61 -5.86 -41.75
C GLN A 353 29.98 -7.25 -41.25
N ALA A 354 29.39 -7.71 -40.14
CA ALA A 354 29.22 -9.13 -39.81
C ALA A 354 28.33 -9.35 -38.58
N MET A 355 27.09 -8.85 -38.57
CA MET A 355 26.07 -9.36 -37.63
C MET A 355 24.63 -9.12 -38.09
N ARG A 356 24.34 -9.43 -39.37
CA ARG A 356 22.98 -9.35 -39.94
C ARG A 356 22.39 -10.70 -40.35
N PHE A 357 22.98 -11.82 -39.92
CA PHE A 357 22.51 -13.16 -40.31
C PHE A 357 22.11 -14.08 -39.15
N LEU A 358 22.08 -13.61 -37.89
CA LEU A 358 21.63 -14.42 -36.74
C LEU A 358 20.40 -13.88 -36.00
N ILE A 359 19.85 -12.74 -36.40
CA ILE A 359 18.67 -12.12 -35.75
C ILE A 359 17.37 -12.42 -36.52
N ALA A 360 17.45 -12.90 -37.76
CA ALA A 360 16.28 -13.15 -38.61
C ALA A 360 15.59 -14.51 -38.39
N ILE A 361 16.18 -15.44 -37.62
CA ILE A 361 15.60 -16.78 -37.37
C ILE A 361 14.96 -16.90 -35.97
N ILE A 362 15.31 -16.02 -35.03
CA ILE A 362 14.69 -15.99 -33.68
C ILE A 362 13.41 -15.12 -33.67
N ILE A 363 13.25 -14.21 -34.63
CA ILE A 363 12.08 -13.31 -34.72
C ILE A 363 10.87 -13.99 -35.39
N LEU A 364 11.03 -15.16 -36.02
CA LEU A 364 9.92 -15.89 -36.67
C LEU A 364 9.28 -17.02 -35.84
N THR A 365 9.75 -17.30 -34.61
CA THR A 365 9.13 -18.30 -33.72
C THR A 365 8.55 -17.73 -32.42
N CYS A 366 8.62 -16.42 -32.17
CA CYS A 366 8.01 -15.80 -30.99
C CYS A 366 6.74 -14.98 -31.26
N LEU A 367 6.19 -15.01 -32.47
CA LEU A 367 4.89 -14.42 -32.80
C LEU A 367 3.84 -15.50 -33.01
N LYS A 368 3.44 -16.15 -31.91
CA LYS A 368 2.14 -16.85 -31.74
C LYS A 368 2.00 -17.35 -30.30
N SER A 369 1.86 -16.40 -29.38
CA SER A 369 1.08 -16.64 -28.16
C SER A 369 -0.02 -15.58 -28.14
N SER A 370 -1.12 -15.88 -28.83
CA SER A 370 -2.38 -15.22 -28.49
C SER A 370 -2.87 -15.88 -27.20
N HIS A 371 -2.39 -15.41 -26.05
CA HIS A 371 -3.10 -15.69 -24.81
C HIS A 371 -4.43 -14.95 -24.88
N SER A 372 -5.48 -15.66 -25.31
CA SER A 372 -6.85 -15.26 -25.06
C SER A 372 -7.09 -15.39 -23.56
N GLY A 373 -6.75 -14.33 -22.81
CA GLY A 373 -7.13 -14.23 -21.40
C GLY A 373 -8.65 -14.29 -21.26
N GLU A 374 -9.12 -14.80 -20.12
CA GLU A 374 -10.53 -14.75 -19.75
C GLU A 374 -11.00 -13.29 -19.74
N ILE A 375 -12.14 -13.03 -20.38
CA ILE A 375 -12.74 -11.69 -20.47
C ILE A 375 -13.79 -11.59 -19.36
N PHE A 376 -13.58 -10.64 -18.46
CA PHE A 376 -14.56 -10.29 -17.44
C PHE A 376 -15.42 -9.14 -17.94
N HIS A 377 -16.67 -9.05 -17.44
CA HIS A 377 -17.69 -8.12 -17.91
C HIS A 377 -18.48 -7.54 -16.74
N VAL A 378 -18.84 -6.26 -16.83
CA VAL A 378 -19.80 -5.62 -15.93
C VAL A 378 -20.56 -4.49 -16.65
N PRO A 379 -21.90 -4.38 -16.50
CA PRO A 379 -22.64 -3.18 -16.89
C PRO A 379 -22.29 -2.02 -15.95
N LEU A 380 -22.14 -0.82 -16.50
CA LEU A 380 -21.83 0.39 -15.72
C LEU A 380 -23.09 1.16 -15.31
N ASN A 381 -24.21 0.95 -16.00
CA ASN A 381 -25.48 1.63 -15.76
C ASN A 381 -26.66 0.64 -15.73
N GLY A 382 -27.81 1.07 -15.20
CA GLY A 382 -28.92 0.17 -14.86
C GLY A 382 -29.55 -0.58 -16.05
N ASP A 383 -29.50 -0.02 -17.26
CA ASP A 383 -30.02 -0.64 -18.48
C ASP A 383 -28.96 -1.42 -19.30
N GLY A 384 -27.71 -1.46 -18.83
CA GLY A 384 -26.61 -2.18 -19.48
C GLY A 384 -26.12 -1.59 -20.80
N SER A 385 -26.61 -0.41 -21.21
CA SER A 385 -26.17 0.23 -22.47
C SER A 385 -24.72 0.72 -22.43
N ILE A 386 -24.17 0.93 -21.23
CA ILE A 386 -22.76 1.22 -20.98
C ILE A 386 -22.18 0.02 -20.24
N SER A 387 -21.08 -0.55 -20.73
CA SER A 387 -20.43 -1.67 -20.06
C SER A 387 -18.91 -1.62 -20.15
N LEU A 388 -18.27 -2.32 -19.22
CA LEU A 388 -16.83 -2.48 -19.13
C LEU A 388 -16.47 -3.96 -19.23
N ASN A 389 -15.54 -4.26 -20.12
CA ASN A 389 -14.86 -5.54 -20.17
C ASN A 389 -13.40 -5.36 -19.76
N TRP A 390 -12.80 -6.37 -19.13
CA TRP A 390 -11.37 -6.33 -18.84
C TRP A 390 -10.71 -7.70 -18.90
N VAL A 391 -9.39 -7.67 -19.13
CA VAL A 391 -8.50 -8.84 -19.16
C VAL A 391 -7.27 -8.55 -18.31
N LEU A 392 -6.85 -9.54 -17.52
CA LEU A 392 -5.71 -9.44 -16.61
C LEU A 392 -4.44 -10.05 -17.21
N ASP A 393 -3.31 -9.38 -17.01
CA ASP A 393 -1.97 -9.85 -17.34
C ASP A 393 -1.08 -9.75 -16.08
N TYR A 394 -1.06 -10.82 -15.28
CA TYR A 394 -0.28 -10.89 -14.05
C TYR A 394 1.24 -10.81 -14.26
N PRO A 395 1.84 -11.46 -15.28
CA PRO A 395 3.27 -11.32 -15.58
C PRO A 395 3.70 -9.87 -15.79
N THR A 396 2.93 -9.07 -16.53
CA THR A 396 3.24 -7.64 -16.74
C THR A 396 2.59 -6.72 -15.72
N GLN A 397 1.78 -7.24 -14.81
CA GLN A 397 0.97 -6.48 -13.83
C GLN A 397 0.14 -5.38 -14.50
N THR A 398 -0.61 -5.75 -15.54
CA THR A 398 -1.49 -4.81 -16.26
C THR A 398 -2.91 -5.32 -16.43
N VAL A 399 -3.86 -4.39 -16.46
CA VAL A 399 -5.24 -4.63 -16.87
C VAL A 399 -5.46 -3.98 -18.23
N THR A 400 -6.10 -4.71 -19.15
CA THR A 400 -6.58 -4.14 -20.41
C THR A 400 -8.10 -4.00 -20.32
N PHE A 401 -8.59 -2.78 -20.48
CA PHE A 401 -10.01 -2.43 -20.41
C PHE A 401 -10.57 -2.23 -21.82
N GLU A 402 -11.83 -2.60 -22.01
CA GLU A 402 -12.65 -2.26 -23.19
C GLU A 402 -14.01 -1.74 -22.72
N VAL A 403 -14.30 -0.48 -23.01
CA VAL A 403 -15.57 0.17 -22.68
C VAL A 403 -16.47 0.16 -23.90
N HIS A 404 -17.74 -0.21 -23.72
CA HIS A 404 -18.80 -0.11 -24.73
C HIS A 404 -19.73 1.04 -24.34
N LEU A 405 -19.91 1.98 -25.27
CA LEU A 405 -20.62 3.24 -25.02
C LEU A 405 -21.54 3.58 -26.21
N PRO A 406 -22.79 4.02 -26.01
CA PRO A 406 -23.64 4.50 -27.09
C PRO A 406 -23.04 5.77 -27.75
N GLU A 407 -23.19 5.95 -29.07
CA GLU A 407 -22.52 7.05 -29.81
C GLU A 407 -22.94 8.49 -29.40
N ASN A 408 -24.00 8.66 -28.61
CA ASN A 408 -24.57 9.94 -28.16
C ASN A 408 -23.79 10.59 -26.99
N PHE A 409 -22.46 10.70 -27.12
CA PHE A 409 -21.60 11.36 -26.14
C PHE A 409 -20.72 12.45 -26.78
N GLY A 410 -20.42 13.48 -26.00
CA GLY A 410 -19.37 14.46 -26.26
C GLY A 410 -18.07 14.11 -25.54
N TRP A 411 -18.16 13.58 -24.32
CA TRP A 411 -17.05 13.03 -23.55
C TRP A 411 -17.53 11.93 -22.60
N PHE A 412 -16.61 11.04 -22.23
CA PHE A 412 -16.80 9.94 -21.31
C PHE A 412 -15.55 9.77 -20.45
N ALA A 413 -15.71 9.76 -19.14
CA ALA A 413 -14.68 9.55 -18.15
C ALA A 413 -14.93 8.20 -17.47
N ILE A 414 -13.89 7.37 -17.36
CA ILE A 414 -13.89 6.17 -16.53
C ILE A 414 -12.69 6.23 -15.61
N GLY A 415 -12.91 5.92 -14.35
CA GLY A 415 -11.95 6.15 -13.30
C GLY A 415 -12.09 5.22 -12.12
N PHE A 416 -11.22 5.43 -11.15
CA PHE A 416 -11.10 4.62 -9.96
C PHE A 416 -11.01 5.53 -8.73
N SER A 417 -11.66 5.13 -7.65
CA SER A 417 -11.58 5.85 -6.39
C SER A 417 -11.61 4.89 -5.20
N ASP A 418 -11.25 5.40 -4.03
CA ASP A 418 -11.13 4.60 -2.81
C ASP A 418 -12.48 3.96 -2.41
N GLN A 419 -13.51 4.80 -2.22
CA GLN A 419 -14.83 4.38 -1.73
C GLN A 419 -15.98 4.69 -2.72
N GLY A 420 -15.65 4.86 -4.00
CA GLY A 420 -16.63 5.14 -5.05
C GLY A 420 -17.10 6.59 -5.15
N ALA A 421 -16.46 7.51 -4.41
CA ALA A 421 -16.65 8.93 -4.62
C ALA A 421 -16.18 9.33 -6.03
N HIS A 422 -16.92 10.20 -6.71
CA HIS A 422 -16.54 10.69 -8.04
C HIS A 422 -15.33 11.64 -8.03
N PHE A 423 -14.97 12.17 -6.86
CA PHE A 423 -13.80 12.99 -6.64
C PHE A 423 -13.46 13.05 -5.13
N PRO A 424 -12.17 13.11 -4.74
CA PRO A 424 -11.01 12.94 -5.62
C PRO A 424 -10.96 11.53 -6.22
N ALA A 425 -10.56 11.42 -7.49
CA ALA A 425 -10.54 10.16 -8.25
C ALA A 425 -9.64 10.25 -9.47
N ASP A 426 -9.03 9.14 -9.87
CA ASP A 426 -8.19 9.03 -11.07
C ASP A 426 -9.05 8.59 -12.27
N TYR A 427 -8.83 9.17 -13.45
CA TYR A 427 -9.69 9.07 -14.63
C TYR A 427 -8.91 8.98 -15.95
N CYS A 428 -9.26 7.99 -16.77
CA CYS A 428 -9.00 8.02 -18.20
C CYS A 428 -10.20 8.66 -18.94
N ILE A 429 -9.98 9.75 -19.68
CA ILE A 429 -11.07 10.51 -20.34
C ILE A 429 -10.99 10.44 -21.86
N LEU A 430 -12.05 9.91 -22.47
CA LEU A 430 -12.32 9.98 -23.90
C LEU A 430 -13.18 11.22 -24.21
N TRP A 431 -12.73 12.11 -25.09
CA TRP A 431 -13.51 13.31 -25.41
C TRP A 431 -13.42 13.73 -26.88
N LYS A 432 -14.50 14.36 -27.37
CA LYS A 432 -14.61 14.93 -28.71
C LYS A 432 -14.30 16.43 -28.62
N THR A 433 -13.36 16.89 -29.44
CA THR A 433 -13.13 18.32 -29.66
C THR A 433 -14.32 18.96 -30.39
N ILE A 434 -14.42 20.29 -30.39
CA ILE A 434 -15.43 21.04 -31.18
C ILE A 434 -15.41 20.64 -32.67
N LYS A 435 -14.23 20.26 -33.20
CA LYS A 435 -14.07 19.75 -34.58
C LYS A 435 -14.37 18.26 -34.73
N ARG A 436 -15.01 17.63 -33.74
CA ARG A 436 -15.35 16.19 -33.65
C ARG A 436 -14.15 15.22 -33.75
N LYS A 437 -12.92 15.69 -33.51
CA LYS A 437 -11.76 14.80 -33.32
C LYS A 437 -11.78 14.18 -31.94
N ILE A 438 -11.46 12.91 -31.85
CA ILE A 438 -11.42 12.14 -30.61
C ILE A 438 -10.04 12.29 -29.96
N GLN A 439 -10.02 12.51 -28.66
CA GLN A 439 -8.83 12.57 -27.80
C GLN A 439 -9.02 11.62 -26.62
N PHE A 440 -7.91 11.13 -26.08
CA PHE A 440 -7.89 10.26 -24.91
C PHE A 440 -6.73 10.70 -24.02
N GLU A 441 -7.04 11.07 -22.80
CA GLU A 441 -6.08 11.68 -21.86
C GLU A 441 -6.18 10.99 -20.50
N ASP A 442 -5.05 10.96 -19.82
CA ASP A 442 -4.95 10.54 -18.43
C ASP A 442 -5.06 11.76 -17.53
N THR A 443 -5.88 11.64 -16.49
CA THR A 443 -6.34 12.77 -15.70
C THR A 443 -6.75 12.35 -14.31
N TRP A 444 -6.85 13.31 -13.40
CA TRP A 444 -7.46 13.10 -12.09
C TRP A 444 -8.40 14.25 -11.74
N ALA A 445 -9.39 13.97 -10.91
CA ALA A 445 -10.30 14.96 -10.34
C ALA A 445 -9.80 15.39 -8.97
N ASP A 446 -9.64 16.70 -8.76
CA ASP A 446 -9.33 17.24 -7.43
C ASP A 446 -10.52 17.14 -6.47
N THR A 447 -10.33 17.53 -5.20
CA THR A 447 -11.38 17.45 -4.16
C THR A 447 -12.63 18.30 -4.46
N THR A 448 -12.59 19.17 -5.47
CA THR A 448 -13.74 19.97 -5.92
C THR A 448 -14.39 19.41 -7.18
N GLY A 449 -13.90 18.29 -7.70
CA GLY A 449 -14.37 17.66 -8.93
C GLY A 449 -13.85 18.32 -10.20
N ILE A 450 -12.80 19.13 -10.14
CA ILE A 450 -12.20 19.74 -11.33
C ILE A 450 -11.13 18.80 -11.89
N ILE A 451 -11.26 18.49 -13.18
CA ILE A 451 -10.30 17.64 -13.90
C ILE A 451 -8.98 18.37 -14.14
N ARG A 452 -7.89 17.69 -13.77
CA ARG A 452 -6.49 18.04 -13.96
C ARG A 452 -5.82 17.03 -14.88
N LEU A 453 -4.80 17.46 -15.61
CA LEU A 453 -4.01 16.54 -16.43
C LEU A 453 -2.95 15.88 -15.54
N ASP A 454 -2.73 14.58 -15.71
CA ASP A 454 -1.61 13.91 -15.06
C ASP A 454 -0.26 14.31 -15.67
N ARG A 455 0.78 14.13 -14.85
CA ARG A 455 2.16 14.39 -15.29
C ARG A 455 2.66 13.28 -16.20
N GLN A 456 2.09 12.09 -16.06
CA GLN A 456 2.38 10.89 -16.82
C GLN A 456 1.10 10.40 -17.52
N GLN A 457 1.25 9.66 -18.62
CA GLN A 457 0.14 9.04 -19.35
C GLN A 457 0.15 7.53 -19.08
N ASP A 458 -0.67 7.09 -18.14
CA ASP A 458 -0.78 5.71 -17.66
C ASP A 458 -1.97 4.94 -18.27
N CYS A 459 -2.89 5.64 -18.95
CA CYS A 459 -3.94 5.06 -19.81
C CYS A 459 -3.42 4.75 -21.23
N GLN A 460 -2.57 3.72 -21.35
CA GLN A 460 -1.80 3.43 -22.55
C GLN A 460 -2.58 2.63 -23.62
N ASN A 461 -2.00 2.51 -24.82
CA ASN A 461 -2.51 1.64 -25.91
C ASN A 461 -3.97 1.92 -26.32
N PHE A 462 -4.39 3.18 -26.29
CA PHE A 462 -5.72 3.60 -26.70
C PHE A 462 -6.06 3.14 -28.13
N LYS A 463 -7.20 2.47 -28.30
CA LYS A 463 -7.78 2.12 -29.61
C LYS A 463 -9.28 2.33 -29.55
N ILE A 464 -9.87 2.72 -30.68
CA ILE A 464 -11.31 2.92 -30.81
C ILE A 464 -11.85 2.21 -32.04
N LYS A 465 -13.00 1.56 -31.90
CA LYS A 465 -13.74 0.89 -32.97
C LYS A 465 -15.20 1.29 -32.89
N ARG A 466 -15.84 1.48 -34.05
CA ARG A 466 -17.28 1.73 -34.15
C ARG A 466 -17.97 0.49 -34.69
N ALA A 467 -19.04 0.07 -34.02
CA ALA A 467 -19.88 -1.04 -34.44
C ALA A 467 -21.36 -0.63 -34.32
N GLY A 468 -21.96 -0.18 -35.42
CA GLY A 468 -23.32 0.36 -35.42
C GLY A 468 -23.44 1.61 -34.56
N ASN A 469 -24.40 1.63 -33.63
CA ASN A 469 -24.63 2.73 -32.68
C ASN A 469 -23.76 2.67 -31.41
N VAL A 470 -22.81 1.74 -31.34
CA VAL A 470 -21.94 1.54 -30.17
C VAL A 470 -20.50 1.88 -30.54
N THR A 471 -19.89 2.76 -29.75
CA THR A 471 -18.45 3.00 -29.70
C THR A 471 -17.81 2.02 -28.72
N LYS A 472 -16.75 1.34 -29.16
CA LYS A 472 -15.90 0.51 -28.31
C LYS A 472 -14.52 1.13 -28.23
N PHE A 473 -14.01 1.39 -27.03
CA PHE A 473 -12.64 1.86 -26.88
C PHE A 473 -11.88 1.03 -25.85
N THR A 474 -10.59 0.81 -26.12
CA THR A 474 -9.71 -0.01 -25.29
C THR A 474 -8.53 0.79 -24.81
N PHE A 475 -8.08 0.55 -23.58
CA PHE A 475 -6.85 1.09 -23.02
C PHE A 475 -6.22 0.08 -22.05
N ARG A 476 -4.94 0.23 -21.75
CA ARG A 476 -4.18 -0.63 -20.84
C ARG A 476 -3.59 0.21 -19.72
N ARG A 477 -3.70 -0.27 -18.49
CA ARG A 477 -3.17 0.38 -17.27
C ARG A 477 -2.37 -0.64 -16.44
N LYS A 478 -1.35 -0.18 -15.72
CA LYS A 478 -0.63 -1.03 -14.73
C LYS A 478 -1.45 -1.17 -13.44
N PHE A 479 -1.16 -2.20 -12.65
CA PHE A 479 -1.75 -2.33 -11.30
C PHE A 479 -1.30 -1.19 -10.38
N ASP A 480 -0.03 -0.79 -10.52
CA ASP A 480 0.60 0.32 -9.80
C ASP A 480 1.38 1.14 -10.85
N THR A 481 0.97 2.37 -11.07
CA THR A 481 1.55 3.29 -12.05
C THR A 481 2.75 4.05 -11.50
N CYS A 482 2.94 4.01 -10.17
CA CYS A 482 3.91 4.80 -9.41
C CYS A 482 3.69 6.33 -9.50
N ASP A 483 2.53 6.79 -9.99
CA ASP A 483 2.03 8.15 -9.81
C ASP A 483 1.26 8.25 -8.47
N PHE A 484 1.38 9.36 -7.77
CA PHE A 484 0.76 9.57 -6.45
C PHE A 484 -0.69 10.05 -6.54
N GLU A 485 -1.09 10.63 -7.68
CA GLU A 485 -2.48 11.03 -7.92
C GLU A 485 -3.33 9.85 -8.44
N ASP A 486 -2.68 8.73 -8.78
CA ASP A 486 -3.28 7.53 -9.33
C ASP A 486 -3.77 6.54 -8.27
N TYR A 487 -4.88 5.88 -8.59
CA TYR A 487 -5.39 4.76 -7.81
C TYR A 487 -4.57 3.48 -8.02
N VAL A 488 -4.10 2.88 -6.93
CA VAL A 488 -3.40 1.57 -6.98
C VAL A 488 -4.44 0.44 -7.04
N ILE A 489 -4.43 -0.34 -8.12
CA ILE A 489 -5.26 -1.53 -8.28
C ILE A 489 -4.63 -2.68 -7.49
N GLU A 490 -5.14 -2.95 -6.29
CA GLU A 490 -4.70 -4.05 -5.43
C GLU A 490 -5.75 -5.16 -5.26
N ASP A 491 -5.42 -6.16 -4.43
CA ASP A 491 -6.36 -7.22 -4.08
C ASP A 491 -7.47 -6.66 -3.20
N GLY A 492 -8.72 -6.94 -3.58
CA GLY A 492 -9.86 -6.35 -2.90
C GLY A 492 -10.99 -5.98 -3.85
N THR A 493 -11.88 -5.17 -3.32
CA THR A 493 -12.89 -4.44 -4.08
C THR A 493 -12.21 -3.30 -4.83
N THR A 494 -12.69 -2.98 -6.02
CA THR A 494 -12.33 -1.80 -6.79
C THR A 494 -13.60 -1.03 -7.08
N HIS A 495 -13.62 0.25 -6.74
CA HIS A 495 -14.71 1.15 -7.07
C HIS A 495 -14.42 1.84 -8.41
N ILE A 496 -15.20 1.49 -9.42
CA ILE A 496 -15.13 2.09 -10.75
C ILE A 496 -16.15 3.21 -10.80
N VAL A 497 -15.68 4.43 -11.03
CA VAL A 497 -16.51 5.61 -11.21
C VAL A 497 -16.53 6.01 -12.67
N TRP A 498 -17.66 6.49 -13.16
CA TRP A 498 -17.78 6.95 -14.54
C TRP A 498 -18.68 8.17 -14.64
N ALA A 499 -18.45 8.98 -15.67
CA ALA A 499 -19.30 10.11 -16.01
C ALA A 499 -19.30 10.36 -17.52
N ARG A 500 -20.40 10.94 -18.03
CA ARG A 500 -20.51 11.32 -19.44
C ARG A 500 -21.27 12.61 -19.63
N GLY A 501 -20.88 13.36 -20.67
CA GLY A 501 -21.60 14.55 -21.11
C GLY A 501 -21.86 14.52 -22.61
N ALA A 502 -23.00 15.09 -23.03
CA ALA A 502 -23.46 15.04 -24.42
C ALA A 502 -22.67 15.98 -25.37
N HIS A 503 -22.07 17.05 -24.83
CA HIS A 503 -21.47 18.13 -25.62
C HIS A 503 -19.96 17.96 -25.79
N PRO A 504 -19.40 18.22 -26.99
CA PRO A 504 -17.94 18.25 -27.20
C PRO A 504 -17.25 19.30 -26.31
N LEU A 505 -15.98 19.06 -25.98
CA LEU A 505 -15.18 19.94 -25.15
C LEU A 505 -14.21 20.79 -25.99
N TYR A 506 -13.88 21.99 -25.50
CA TYR A 506 -12.76 22.78 -26.01
C TYR A 506 -11.42 22.23 -25.49
N LYS A 507 -11.37 21.92 -24.19
CA LYS A 507 -10.25 21.28 -23.49
C LYS A 507 -10.80 20.42 -22.35
N VAL A 508 -10.08 19.37 -21.97
CA VAL A 508 -10.46 18.48 -20.86
C VAL A 508 -10.12 19.09 -19.50
N VAL A 509 -8.98 19.80 -19.39
CA VAL A 509 -8.55 20.45 -18.15
C VAL A 509 -9.53 21.55 -17.75
N GLY A 510 -10.00 21.50 -16.50
CA GLY A 510 -11.03 22.39 -15.97
C GLY A 510 -12.46 21.90 -16.18
N LEU A 511 -12.66 20.73 -16.80
CA LEU A 511 -13.97 20.07 -16.79
C LEU A 511 -14.39 19.83 -15.34
N ASN A 512 -15.61 20.24 -15.00
CA ASN A 512 -16.15 20.02 -13.66
C ASN A 512 -17.02 18.76 -13.65
N ILE A 513 -16.47 17.67 -13.13
CA ILE A 513 -17.15 16.38 -12.92
C ILE A 513 -18.04 16.40 -11.66
N SER A 514 -18.30 17.54 -11.04
CA SER A 514 -19.37 17.67 -10.02
C SER A 514 -20.66 18.28 -10.58
N SER A 515 -20.67 18.77 -11.82
CA SER A 515 -21.85 19.43 -12.42
C SER A 515 -23.10 18.53 -12.47
N PRO A 516 -24.30 19.02 -12.12
CA PRO A 516 -25.54 18.23 -12.10
C PRO A 516 -26.09 17.88 -13.49
N GLU A 517 -25.64 18.52 -14.56
CA GLU A 517 -26.16 18.31 -15.93
C GLU A 517 -25.61 17.04 -16.62
N LYS A 518 -24.80 16.25 -15.93
CA LYS A 518 -24.09 15.09 -16.49
C LYS A 518 -24.66 13.79 -15.92
N GLU A 519 -24.51 12.74 -16.70
CA GLU A 519 -24.83 11.39 -16.23
C GLU A 519 -23.57 10.77 -15.63
N GLN A 520 -23.70 10.16 -14.47
CA GLN A 520 -22.60 9.58 -13.72
C GLN A 520 -23.07 8.36 -12.94
N GLY A 521 -22.15 7.46 -12.61
CA GLY A 521 -22.44 6.31 -11.78
C GLY A 521 -21.18 5.65 -11.23
N MET A 522 -21.38 4.70 -10.34
CA MET A 522 -20.32 3.93 -9.72
C MET A 522 -20.71 2.47 -9.65
N VAL A 523 -19.74 1.59 -9.90
CA VAL A 523 -19.88 0.14 -9.85
C VAL A 523 -18.72 -0.44 -9.05
N ARG A 524 -19.01 -1.47 -8.25
CA ARG A 524 -18.02 -2.23 -7.50
C ARG A 524 -17.73 -3.54 -8.21
N VAL A 525 -16.44 -3.85 -8.37
CA VAL A 525 -15.98 -5.13 -8.91
C VAL A 525 -14.71 -5.56 -8.18
N GLN A 526 -14.40 -6.85 -8.21
CA GLN A 526 -13.03 -7.31 -7.97
C GLN A 526 -12.29 -7.32 -9.32
N LEU A 527 -11.38 -6.37 -9.57
CA LEU A 527 -10.60 -6.39 -10.82
C LEU A 527 -9.61 -7.56 -10.87
N LEU A 528 -8.83 -7.75 -9.79
CA LEU A 528 -7.78 -8.77 -9.72
C LEU A 528 -8.35 -10.15 -9.32
N LYS A 529 -8.84 -10.88 -10.33
CA LYS A 529 -9.46 -12.21 -10.16
C LYS A 529 -8.47 -13.37 -10.33
N ASN A 530 -8.82 -14.53 -9.79
CA ASN A 530 -8.08 -15.77 -10.02
C ASN A 530 -8.43 -16.36 -11.40
N THR A 531 -7.50 -16.27 -12.36
CA THR A 531 -7.68 -16.73 -13.75
C THR A 531 -7.32 -18.21 -13.97
N ASN A 532 -6.86 -18.93 -12.93
CA ASN A 532 -6.39 -20.31 -13.05
C ASN A 532 -7.50 -21.37 -12.87
N VAL A 533 -8.76 -20.97 -12.93
CA VAL A 533 -9.90 -21.85 -12.60
C VAL A 533 -10.55 -22.34 -13.88
N LYS A 534 -10.10 -23.49 -14.38
CA LYS A 534 -10.83 -24.25 -15.40
C LYS A 534 -11.32 -25.55 -14.79
N ALA A 535 -12.59 -25.61 -14.45
CA ALA A 535 -13.23 -26.82 -13.98
C ALA A 535 -14.33 -27.24 -14.96
N ILE A 536 -14.12 -28.37 -15.62
CA ILE A 536 -15.15 -29.01 -16.45
C ILE A 536 -16.03 -29.81 -15.50
N LEU A 537 -17.33 -29.48 -15.46
CA LEU A 537 -18.27 -30.24 -14.66
C LEU A 537 -18.53 -31.61 -15.31
N PRO A 538 -18.53 -32.70 -14.53
CA PRO A 538 -18.92 -34.01 -15.05
C PRO A 538 -20.38 -34.05 -15.52
N ASN A 539 -20.68 -34.88 -16.51
CA ASN A 539 -22.02 -35.00 -17.11
C ASN A 539 -23.12 -35.46 -16.14
N TYR A 540 -22.76 -36.05 -15.00
CA TYR A 540 -23.70 -36.52 -13.98
C TYR A 540 -24.13 -35.41 -12.99
N VAL A 541 -23.54 -34.22 -13.10
CA VAL A 541 -23.87 -33.08 -12.26
C VAL A 541 -25.18 -32.47 -12.75
N GLN A 542 -26.12 -32.26 -11.83
CA GLN A 542 -27.45 -31.71 -12.08
C GLN A 542 -27.53 -30.27 -11.58
N THR A 543 -28.53 -29.51 -12.03
CA THR A 543 -28.75 -28.12 -11.61
C THR A 543 -29.86 -28.04 -10.56
N LEU A 544 -29.63 -27.23 -9.53
CA LEU A 544 -30.62 -26.79 -8.55
C LEU A 544 -30.71 -25.26 -8.62
N ASP A 545 -31.89 -24.75 -8.96
CA ASP A 545 -32.12 -23.32 -9.14
C ASP A 545 -32.82 -22.73 -7.92
N VAL A 546 -32.20 -21.73 -7.30
CA VAL A 546 -32.77 -20.97 -6.18
C VAL A 546 -32.95 -19.53 -6.66
N PHE A 547 -34.11 -19.26 -7.28
CA PHE A 547 -34.39 -18.02 -7.99
C PHE A 547 -35.53 -17.22 -7.35
N ALA A 548 -35.44 -15.90 -7.46
CA ALA A 548 -36.59 -15.03 -7.31
C ALA A 548 -37.59 -15.28 -8.46
N HIS A 549 -38.88 -15.08 -8.21
CA HIS A 549 -39.92 -15.27 -9.23
C HIS A 549 -40.71 -13.98 -9.44
N GLU A 550 -40.59 -13.40 -10.65
CA GLU A 550 -41.33 -12.22 -11.12
C GLU A 550 -41.36 -11.04 -10.12
N VAL A 551 -40.22 -10.73 -9.51
CA VAL A 551 -40.10 -9.65 -8.54
C VAL A 551 -40.23 -8.31 -9.26
N ARG A 552 -41.26 -7.54 -8.90
CA ARG A 552 -41.40 -6.15 -9.33
C ARG A 552 -40.48 -5.30 -8.47
N VAL A 553 -39.32 -4.94 -9.02
CA VAL A 553 -38.30 -4.20 -8.26
C VAL A 553 -38.84 -2.80 -7.93
N PRO A 554 -38.81 -2.37 -6.65
CA PRO A 554 -39.28 -1.05 -6.24
C PRO A 554 -38.49 0.11 -6.86
N ASP A 555 -39.12 1.28 -6.91
CA ASP A 555 -38.54 2.58 -7.29
C ASP A 555 -37.68 3.21 -6.18
N LYS A 556 -36.96 2.36 -5.45
CA LYS A 556 -36.04 2.76 -4.38
C LYS A 556 -34.62 2.50 -4.82
N GLU A 557 -33.73 3.41 -4.45
CA GLU A 557 -32.29 3.29 -4.72
C GLU A 557 -31.74 1.92 -4.30
N THR A 558 -32.10 1.44 -3.11
CA THR A 558 -31.61 0.16 -2.58
C THR A 558 -32.77 -0.69 -2.09
N THR A 559 -32.84 -1.95 -2.55
CA THR A 559 -33.84 -2.93 -2.11
C THR A 559 -33.21 -4.30 -1.85
N TYR A 560 -33.48 -4.88 -0.69
CA TYR A 560 -33.11 -6.26 -0.34
C TYR A 560 -34.37 -7.13 -0.33
N TRP A 561 -34.36 -8.19 -1.13
CA TRP A 561 -35.52 -9.05 -1.36
C TRP A 561 -35.22 -10.49 -0.98
N CYS A 562 -36.00 -11.03 -0.05
CA CYS A 562 -35.83 -12.36 0.51
C CYS A 562 -36.87 -13.31 -0.09
N HIS A 563 -36.42 -14.51 -0.45
CA HIS A 563 -37.24 -15.61 -0.93
C HIS A 563 -36.84 -16.90 -0.21
N VAL A 564 -37.71 -17.43 0.64
CA VAL A 564 -37.51 -18.72 1.31
C VAL A 564 -38.02 -19.85 0.43
N HIS A 565 -37.15 -20.80 0.12
CA HIS A 565 -37.40 -21.99 -0.68
C HIS A 565 -37.33 -23.25 0.17
N LYS A 566 -38.10 -24.26 -0.21
CA LYS A 566 -37.95 -25.64 0.28
C LYS A 566 -37.30 -26.48 -0.83
N LEU A 567 -36.20 -27.15 -0.50
CA LEU A 567 -35.52 -28.09 -1.40
C LEU A 567 -36.39 -29.32 -1.65
N GLY A 568 -36.21 -29.94 -2.82
CA GLY A 568 -36.92 -31.15 -3.24
C GLY A 568 -36.63 -32.37 -2.36
N GLU A 569 -37.47 -33.40 -2.48
CA GLU A 569 -37.39 -34.64 -1.69
C GLU A 569 -36.10 -35.43 -1.95
N GLU A 570 -35.47 -35.24 -3.11
CA GLU A 570 -34.18 -35.81 -3.47
C GLU A 570 -33.04 -35.39 -2.53
N PHE A 571 -33.16 -34.22 -1.86
CA PHE A 571 -32.17 -33.73 -0.90
C PHE A 571 -32.34 -34.31 0.52
N LYS A 572 -33.24 -35.28 0.71
CA LYS A 572 -33.18 -36.17 1.89
C LYS A 572 -31.87 -36.95 1.94
N GLU A 573 -31.32 -37.26 0.76
CA GLU A 573 -29.99 -37.82 0.62
C GLU A 573 -28.94 -36.71 0.48
N LYS A 574 -27.74 -36.98 0.97
CA LYS A 574 -26.63 -36.03 0.90
C LYS A 574 -26.13 -35.88 -0.54
N HIS A 575 -25.98 -34.63 -0.96
CA HIS A 575 -25.39 -34.22 -2.23
C HIS A 575 -24.16 -33.35 -1.97
N HIS A 576 -23.30 -33.22 -2.98
CA HIS A 576 -22.23 -32.23 -3.01
C HIS A 576 -22.52 -31.15 -4.04
N VAL A 577 -22.35 -29.90 -3.64
CA VAL A 577 -22.23 -28.76 -4.57
C VAL A 577 -20.84 -28.78 -5.18
N TYR A 578 -20.78 -28.83 -6.50
CA TYR A 578 -19.55 -28.77 -7.29
C TYR A 578 -19.24 -27.32 -7.70
N ARG A 579 -20.28 -26.55 -8.01
CA ARG A 579 -20.17 -25.16 -8.47
C ARG A 579 -21.47 -24.42 -8.16
N TYR A 580 -21.42 -23.12 -8.01
CA TYR A 580 -22.59 -22.27 -8.15
C TYR A 580 -22.26 -21.05 -9.02
N GLU A 581 -23.29 -20.47 -9.63
CA GLU A 581 -23.17 -19.28 -10.46
C GLU A 581 -24.45 -18.45 -10.40
N ALA A 582 -24.33 -17.16 -10.70
CA ALA A 582 -25.49 -16.30 -10.84
C ALA A 582 -26.25 -16.63 -12.13
N HIS A 583 -27.58 -16.56 -12.03
CA HIS A 583 -28.48 -16.53 -13.17
C HIS A 583 -29.24 -15.22 -13.12
N ILE A 584 -28.96 -14.32 -14.06
CA ILE A 584 -29.54 -12.97 -14.10
C ILE A 584 -30.11 -12.75 -15.51
N PRO A 585 -31.40 -12.42 -15.66
CA PRO A 585 -31.94 -12.02 -16.94
C PRO A 585 -31.23 -10.77 -17.47
N SER A 586 -30.98 -10.67 -18.77
CA SER A 586 -30.26 -9.52 -19.35
C SER A 586 -30.94 -8.17 -19.09
N SER A 587 -32.26 -8.16 -18.84
CA SER A 587 -33.00 -6.95 -18.43
C SER A 587 -32.68 -6.45 -17.02
N SER A 588 -32.05 -7.28 -16.19
CA SER A 588 -31.76 -7.03 -14.78
C SER A 588 -30.26 -6.98 -14.47
N GLU A 589 -29.39 -7.19 -15.46
CA GLU A 589 -27.92 -7.24 -15.25
C GLU A 589 -27.36 -5.97 -14.61
N GLY A 590 -27.88 -4.79 -14.96
CA GLY A 590 -27.49 -3.52 -14.36
C GLY A 590 -28.17 -3.20 -13.01
N LEU A 591 -29.11 -4.04 -12.57
CA LEU A 591 -29.95 -3.81 -11.39
C LEU A 591 -29.54 -4.72 -10.22
N VAL A 592 -29.24 -5.99 -10.49
CA VAL A 592 -28.87 -6.98 -9.47
C VAL A 592 -27.40 -6.78 -9.08
N HIS A 593 -27.19 -6.29 -7.86
CA HIS A 593 -25.88 -5.88 -7.38
C HIS A 593 -25.15 -7.02 -6.65
N HIS A 594 -25.85 -7.77 -5.80
CA HIS A 594 -25.36 -9.00 -5.19
C HIS A 594 -26.51 -9.95 -4.83
N MET A 595 -26.18 -11.23 -4.61
CA MET A 595 -27.11 -12.28 -4.21
C MET A 595 -26.47 -13.23 -3.21
N GLU A 596 -27.21 -13.67 -2.21
CA GLU A 596 -26.78 -14.66 -1.23
C GLU A 596 -27.82 -15.74 -1.04
N VAL A 597 -27.38 -16.97 -0.78
CA VAL A 597 -28.25 -18.09 -0.41
C VAL A 597 -27.81 -18.61 0.95
N PHE A 598 -28.74 -18.58 1.90
CA PHE A 598 -28.55 -19.03 3.27
C PHE A 598 -29.26 -20.35 3.52
N HIS A 599 -28.64 -21.25 4.29
CA HIS A 599 -29.31 -22.40 4.88
C HIS A 599 -29.99 -22.00 6.21
N CYS A 600 -31.23 -22.48 6.38
CA CYS A 600 -32.02 -22.31 7.60
C CYS A 600 -31.60 -23.36 8.64
N VAL A 601 -30.79 -22.94 9.62
CA VAL A 601 -30.25 -23.84 10.65
C VAL A 601 -31.34 -24.12 11.68
N ALA A 602 -32.03 -25.24 11.51
CA ALA A 602 -33.09 -25.73 12.39
C ALA A 602 -33.08 -27.26 12.41
N PRO A 603 -33.77 -27.93 13.36
CA PRO A 603 -33.98 -29.37 13.32
C PRO A 603 -34.54 -29.85 11.97
N PRO A 604 -34.19 -31.05 11.47
CA PRO A 604 -34.53 -31.49 10.10
C PRO A 604 -36.03 -31.48 9.78
N ASN A 605 -36.87 -31.79 10.79
CA ASN A 605 -38.32 -31.86 10.65
C ASN A 605 -39.04 -30.54 10.97
N GLN A 606 -38.31 -29.49 11.38
CA GLN A 606 -38.91 -28.20 11.69
C GLN A 606 -39.30 -27.49 10.38
N GLN A 607 -40.58 -27.13 10.27
CA GLN A 607 -41.06 -26.34 9.14
C GLN A 607 -40.70 -24.86 9.32
N ILE A 608 -40.16 -24.27 8.26
CA ILE A 608 -39.93 -22.82 8.17
C ILE A 608 -40.99 -22.24 7.21
N PRO A 609 -41.69 -21.16 7.58
CA PRO A 609 -42.64 -20.50 6.70
C PRO A 609 -41.96 -20.03 5.41
N LEU A 610 -42.59 -20.31 4.26
CA LEU A 610 -42.18 -19.69 3.00
C LEU A 610 -42.44 -18.18 3.09
N TYR A 611 -41.55 -17.39 2.52
CA TYR A 611 -41.62 -15.93 2.55
C TYR A 611 -41.08 -15.36 1.25
N VAL A 612 -41.77 -14.36 0.72
CA VAL A 612 -41.33 -13.57 -0.43
C VAL A 612 -41.61 -12.11 -0.12
N GLY A 613 -40.57 -11.28 -0.05
CA GLY A 613 -40.75 -9.87 0.27
C GLY A 613 -39.47 -9.17 0.66
N ASN A 614 -39.61 -7.94 1.13
CA ASN A 614 -38.47 -7.17 1.61
C ASN A 614 -37.86 -7.83 2.86
N CYS A 615 -36.53 -8.03 2.85
CA CYS A 615 -35.82 -8.72 3.93
C CYS A 615 -35.98 -8.07 5.31
N PHE A 616 -36.29 -6.77 5.34
CA PHE A 616 -36.43 -5.94 6.54
C PHE A 616 -37.89 -5.56 6.84
N ALA A 617 -38.85 -6.20 6.19
CA ALA A 617 -40.26 -5.95 6.44
C ALA A 617 -40.66 -6.35 7.87
N LYS A 618 -41.48 -5.53 8.53
CA LYS A 618 -41.92 -5.77 9.92
C LYS A 618 -42.75 -7.05 10.08
N ASP A 619 -43.39 -7.48 9.00
CA ASP A 619 -44.25 -8.66 8.89
C ASP A 619 -43.49 -9.93 8.43
N ARG A 620 -42.17 -9.85 8.19
CA ARG A 620 -41.34 -11.02 7.91
C ARG A 620 -41.44 -12.02 9.09
N PRO A 621 -41.79 -13.31 8.86
CA PRO A 621 -41.91 -14.29 9.93
C PRO A 621 -40.59 -14.47 10.69
N LYS A 622 -40.64 -14.47 12.02
CA LYS A 622 -39.45 -14.53 12.88
C LYS A 622 -38.69 -15.85 12.72
N GLU A 623 -39.39 -16.92 12.39
CA GLU A 623 -38.83 -18.26 12.13
C GLU A 623 -37.84 -18.25 10.97
N THR A 624 -37.99 -17.34 10.01
CA THR A 624 -37.05 -17.19 8.87
C THR A 624 -35.71 -16.57 9.27
N GLN A 625 -35.59 -16.05 10.51
CA GLN A 625 -34.33 -15.47 10.99
C GLN A 625 -33.27 -16.55 11.29
N VAL A 626 -33.62 -17.83 11.30
CA VAL A 626 -32.64 -18.94 11.45
C VAL A 626 -31.84 -19.20 10.16
N CYS A 627 -32.24 -18.59 9.05
CA CYS A 627 -31.54 -18.65 7.76
C CYS A 627 -30.35 -17.68 7.77
N LYS A 628 -29.22 -18.15 8.32
CA LYS A 628 -28.00 -17.34 8.50
C LYS A 628 -26.73 -18.01 7.98
N ARG A 629 -26.72 -19.32 7.75
CA ARG A 629 -25.51 -20.03 7.29
C ARG A 629 -25.35 -19.86 5.79
N VAL A 630 -24.35 -19.11 5.35
CA VAL A 630 -24.11 -18.84 3.92
C VAL A 630 -23.74 -20.14 3.17
N LEU A 631 -24.49 -20.45 2.11
CA LEU A 631 -24.19 -21.54 1.17
C LEU A 631 -23.52 -21.02 -0.10
N ALA A 632 -23.93 -19.85 -0.57
CA ALA A 632 -23.40 -19.17 -1.74
C ALA A 632 -23.57 -17.66 -1.60
N ALA A 633 -22.63 -16.90 -2.15
CA ALA A 633 -22.69 -15.45 -2.28
C ALA A 633 -22.05 -15.06 -3.61
N TRP A 634 -22.69 -14.15 -4.31
CA TRP A 634 -22.28 -13.65 -5.62
C TRP A 634 -22.42 -12.14 -5.65
N ALA A 635 -21.49 -11.45 -6.32
CA ALA A 635 -21.59 -10.03 -6.61
C ALA A 635 -21.25 -9.74 -8.08
N MET A 636 -21.61 -8.56 -8.57
CA MET A 636 -21.40 -8.18 -9.97
C MET A 636 -19.98 -8.44 -10.48
N GLY A 637 -19.91 -9.03 -11.68
CA GLY A 637 -18.66 -9.42 -12.32
C GLY A 637 -17.99 -10.65 -11.72
N ALA A 638 -18.54 -11.29 -10.67
CA ALA A 638 -18.01 -12.53 -10.13
C ALA A 638 -18.25 -13.70 -11.11
N PRO A 639 -17.19 -14.48 -11.46
CA PRO A 639 -17.35 -15.69 -12.25
C PRO A 639 -17.99 -16.81 -11.41
N PRO A 640 -18.38 -17.94 -12.02
CA PRO A 640 -18.85 -19.11 -11.29
C PRO A 640 -17.86 -19.57 -10.20
N PHE A 641 -18.35 -19.77 -8.99
CA PHE A 641 -17.54 -20.30 -7.89
C PHE A 641 -17.51 -21.83 -7.96
N THR A 642 -16.36 -22.39 -8.31
CA THR A 642 -16.18 -23.85 -8.40
C THR A 642 -15.39 -24.37 -7.20
N TYR A 643 -15.93 -25.40 -6.54
CA TYR A 643 -15.26 -26.10 -5.46
C TYR A 643 -14.04 -26.91 -5.98
N PRO A 644 -13.03 -27.15 -5.13
CA PRO A 644 -11.84 -27.95 -5.48
C PRO A 644 -12.19 -29.35 -6.00
N GLU A 645 -11.27 -30.01 -6.69
CA GLU A 645 -11.51 -31.37 -7.21
C GLU A 645 -11.78 -32.37 -6.08
N GLU A 646 -11.11 -32.16 -4.96
CA GLU A 646 -11.07 -33.03 -3.79
C GLU A 646 -12.29 -32.91 -2.88
N ALA A 647 -12.97 -31.76 -2.88
CA ALA A 647 -14.00 -31.45 -1.91
C ALA A 647 -15.24 -30.77 -2.51
N GLY A 648 -16.43 -31.07 -1.96
CA GLY A 648 -17.69 -30.43 -2.33
C GLY A 648 -18.45 -29.98 -1.08
N LEU A 649 -19.26 -28.92 -1.18
CA LEU A 649 -20.08 -28.48 -0.05
C LEU A 649 -21.24 -29.45 0.13
N PRO A 650 -21.43 -30.03 1.32
CA PRO A 650 -22.55 -30.92 1.60
C PRO A 650 -23.88 -30.15 1.58
N LEU A 651 -24.87 -30.71 0.89
CA LEU A 651 -26.23 -30.19 0.79
C LEU A 651 -27.21 -31.35 0.94
N GLY A 652 -28.23 -31.21 1.80
CA GLY A 652 -29.16 -32.29 2.09
C GLY A 652 -28.60 -33.37 3.04
N GLY A 653 -29.38 -34.42 3.25
CA GLY A 653 -29.09 -35.48 4.23
C GLY A 653 -30.10 -35.52 5.39
N PRO A 654 -30.05 -36.58 6.24
CA PRO A 654 -31.03 -36.79 7.30
C PRO A 654 -31.01 -35.72 8.40
N ASP A 655 -29.85 -35.12 8.65
CA ASP A 655 -29.65 -34.06 9.65
C ASP A 655 -29.76 -32.64 9.06
N PHE A 656 -30.11 -32.51 7.79
CA PHE A 656 -30.20 -31.24 7.07
C PHE A 656 -31.65 -30.74 7.04
N ASN A 657 -31.87 -29.47 7.37
CA ASN A 657 -33.18 -28.84 7.21
C ASN A 657 -33.37 -28.39 5.76
N PRO A 658 -34.46 -28.76 5.07
CA PRO A 658 -34.57 -28.56 3.63
C PRO A 658 -34.87 -27.11 3.22
N TYR A 659 -34.86 -26.14 4.13
CA TYR A 659 -35.17 -24.75 3.81
C TYR A 659 -33.91 -23.92 3.58
N VAL A 660 -33.94 -23.14 2.49
CA VAL A 660 -32.92 -22.16 2.14
C VAL A 660 -33.56 -20.81 1.86
N MET A 661 -32.84 -19.72 2.03
CA MET A 661 -33.31 -18.37 1.75
C MET A 661 -32.39 -17.70 0.75
N LEU A 662 -32.92 -17.27 -0.39
CA LEU A 662 -32.27 -16.36 -1.31
C LEU A 662 -32.50 -14.93 -0.84
N GLU A 663 -31.44 -14.14 -0.82
CA GLU A 663 -31.46 -12.69 -0.67
C GLU A 663 -30.91 -12.06 -1.95
N VAL A 664 -31.67 -11.17 -2.58
CA VAL A 664 -31.25 -10.41 -3.77
C VAL A 664 -31.20 -8.93 -3.41
N HIS A 665 -30.05 -8.31 -3.64
CA HIS A 665 -29.86 -6.88 -3.48
C HIS A 665 -29.93 -6.17 -4.84
N TYR A 666 -30.95 -5.34 -4.99
CA TYR A 666 -31.15 -4.48 -6.14
C TYR A 666 -30.65 -3.06 -5.85
N ASN A 667 -29.86 -2.52 -6.79
CA ASN A 667 -29.41 -1.13 -6.80
C ASN A 667 -30.04 -0.41 -8.00
N ASN A 668 -30.99 0.49 -7.73
CA ASN A 668 -31.77 1.26 -8.70
C ASN A 668 -31.57 2.78 -8.49
N PRO A 669 -30.35 3.31 -8.68
CA PRO A 669 -30.04 4.73 -8.43
C PRO A 669 -30.84 5.70 -9.32
N GLU A 670 -31.38 5.21 -10.44
CA GLU A 670 -32.18 6.00 -11.37
C GLU A 670 -33.68 6.02 -11.02
N HIS A 671 -34.10 5.32 -9.95
CA HIS A 671 -35.50 5.20 -9.51
C HIS A 671 -36.47 4.78 -10.62
N LYS A 672 -35.99 3.98 -11.57
CA LYS A 672 -36.77 3.50 -12.71
C LYS A 672 -37.82 2.48 -12.25
N THR A 673 -39.00 2.53 -12.85
CA THR A 673 -40.11 1.58 -12.59
C THR A 673 -40.23 0.58 -13.74
N GLY A 674 -40.93 -0.54 -13.49
CA GLY A 674 -41.26 -1.52 -14.54
C GLY A 674 -40.26 -2.66 -14.71
N PHE A 675 -39.20 -2.71 -13.91
CA PHE A 675 -38.31 -3.87 -13.85
C PHE A 675 -39.06 -5.07 -13.24
N VAL A 676 -38.96 -6.21 -13.92
CA VAL A 676 -39.40 -7.51 -13.44
C VAL A 676 -38.20 -8.42 -13.44
N ASP A 677 -37.82 -8.88 -12.25
CA ASP A 677 -36.65 -9.71 -12.05
C ASP A 677 -37.02 -11.16 -11.71
N SER A 678 -36.16 -12.10 -12.11
CA SER A 678 -36.23 -13.51 -11.70
C SER A 678 -34.83 -14.08 -11.52
N SER A 679 -33.94 -13.27 -10.96
CA SER A 679 -32.55 -13.60 -10.74
C SER A 679 -32.38 -14.53 -9.54
N GLY A 680 -31.26 -15.23 -9.49
CA GLY A 680 -30.86 -16.00 -8.32
C GLY A 680 -29.58 -16.78 -8.55
N ILE A 681 -29.38 -17.82 -7.74
CA ILE A 681 -28.19 -18.66 -7.79
C ILE A 681 -28.55 -20.05 -8.30
N ARG A 682 -27.81 -20.49 -9.33
CA ARG A 682 -27.85 -21.86 -9.85
C ARG A 682 -26.73 -22.66 -9.20
N PHE A 683 -27.09 -23.71 -8.48
CA PHE A 683 -26.16 -24.70 -7.95
C PHE A 683 -26.00 -25.86 -8.92
N HIS A 684 -24.79 -26.38 -9.01
CA HIS A 684 -24.44 -27.59 -9.73
C HIS A 684 -24.12 -28.68 -8.71
N VAL A 685 -25.03 -29.65 -8.57
CA VAL A 685 -25.05 -30.62 -7.48
C VAL A 685 -24.98 -32.06 -7.98
N SER A 686 -24.48 -32.97 -7.15
CA SER A 686 -24.53 -34.41 -7.44
C SER A 686 -24.57 -35.25 -6.16
N SER A 687 -25.32 -36.35 -6.20
CA SER A 687 -25.28 -37.41 -5.18
C SER A 687 -23.98 -38.22 -5.24
N LYS A 688 -23.23 -38.15 -6.34
CA LYS A 688 -21.88 -38.69 -6.41
C LYS A 688 -20.91 -37.75 -5.68
N LEU A 689 -20.66 -38.08 -4.42
CA LEU A 689 -19.83 -37.30 -3.51
C LEU A 689 -18.37 -37.27 -3.97
N LYS A 690 -17.72 -36.12 -3.78
CA LYS A 690 -16.26 -35.96 -3.86
C LYS A 690 -15.60 -36.63 -2.66
N LYS A 691 -14.26 -36.68 -2.69
CA LYS A 691 -13.46 -37.38 -1.68
C LYS A 691 -13.66 -36.82 -0.26
N MET A 692 -13.85 -35.51 -0.13
CA MET A 692 -14.00 -34.83 1.15
C MET A 692 -15.20 -33.88 1.14
N ASP A 693 -15.74 -33.62 2.33
CA ASP A 693 -16.66 -32.51 2.53
C ASP A 693 -15.87 -31.20 2.65
N ALA A 694 -16.38 -30.14 2.03
CA ALA A 694 -15.98 -28.78 2.33
C ALA A 694 -16.79 -28.25 3.52
N GLY A 695 -16.15 -27.49 4.39
CA GLY A 695 -16.77 -26.79 5.52
C GLY A 695 -16.64 -25.27 5.39
N VAL A 696 -17.31 -24.56 6.29
CA VAL A 696 -17.20 -23.11 6.47
C VAL A 696 -16.90 -22.83 7.94
N ILE A 697 -15.86 -22.05 8.23
CA ILE A 697 -15.57 -21.53 9.57
C ILE A 697 -15.83 -20.02 9.57
N GLU A 698 -16.50 -19.53 10.60
CA GLU A 698 -16.62 -18.10 10.89
C GLU A 698 -15.44 -17.64 11.75
N LEU A 699 -14.58 -16.78 11.19
CA LEU A 699 -13.49 -16.12 11.91
C LEU A 699 -13.87 -14.68 12.28
N GLY A 700 -13.38 -14.17 13.41
CA GLY A 700 -13.49 -12.75 13.76
C GLY A 700 -14.04 -12.48 15.15
N LEU A 701 -14.95 -11.51 15.26
CA LEU A 701 -15.51 -11.07 16.54
C LEU A 701 -16.86 -11.72 16.83
N GLU A 702 -17.10 -12.01 18.12
CA GLU A 702 -18.43 -12.40 18.58
C GLU A 702 -19.44 -11.25 18.46
N TYR A 703 -20.70 -11.62 18.21
CA TYR A 703 -21.81 -10.67 18.00
C TYR A 703 -22.36 -10.17 19.34
N THR A 704 -21.55 -9.42 20.10
CA THR A 704 -21.91 -8.94 21.44
C THR A 704 -21.74 -7.44 21.56
N ASP A 705 -22.43 -6.84 22.52
CA ASP A 705 -22.31 -5.41 22.85
C ASP A 705 -20.97 -5.03 23.50
N LYS A 706 -20.10 -6.01 23.73
CA LYS A 706 -18.70 -5.80 24.13
C LYS A 706 -17.87 -5.16 23.03
N MET A 707 -18.19 -5.50 21.77
CA MET A 707 -17.65 -4.87 20.58
C MET A 707 -18.26 -3.48 20.46
N ALA A 708 -17.42 -2.43 20.45
CA ALA A 708 -17.92 -1.06 20.41
C ALA A 708 -17.00 -0.16 19.59
N ILE A 709 -17.61 0.70 18.77
CA ILE A 709 -16.95 1.65 17.89
C ILE A 709 -17.43 3.05 18.26
N PRO A 710 -16.55 3.92 18.77
CA PRO A 710 -16.93 5.29 19.10
C PRO A 710 -17.51 6.06 17.90
N PRO A 711 -18.34 7.09 18.13
CA PRO A 711 -18.81 7.97 17.06
C PRO A 711 -17.68 8.85 16.51
N GLY A 712 -17.85 9.36 15.29
CA GLY A 712 -16.96 10.37 14.70
C GLY A 712 -15.60 9.83 14.22
N GLN A 713 -15.45 8.51 14.01
CA GLN A 713 -14.17 7.91 13.62
C GLN A 713 -14.06 7.74 12.11
N GLU A 714 -12.95 8.19 11.52
CA GLU A 714 -12.65 7.95 10.10
C GLU A 714 -12.29 6.49 9.83
N ALA A 715 -11.50 5.90 10.73
CA ALA A 715 -11.13 4.48 10.70
C ALA A 715 -10.81 3.98 12.11
N PHE A 716 -11.73 3.21 12.71
CA PHE A 716 -11.52 2.58 14.02
C PHE A 716 -11.31 1.06 13.84
N PRO A 717 -10.18 0.49 14.28
CA PRO A 717 -9.92 -0.94 14.12
C PRO A 717 -10.55 -1.77 15.23
N LEU A 718 -11.10 -2.93 14.87
CA LEU A 718 -11.42 -4.01 15.81
C LEU A 718 -10.84 -5.33 15.31
N THR A 719 -10.37 -6.17 16.23
CA THR A 719 -9.62 -7.39 15.91
C THR A 719 -10.21 -8.59 16.63
N GLY A 720 -10.54 -9.64 15.87
CA GLY A 720 -10.97 -10.93 16.37
C GLY A 720 -9.94 -12.03 16.11
N TYR A 721 -9.88 -13.01 17.00
CA TYR A 721 -8.85 -14.03 17.04
C TYR A 721 -9.45 -15.43 17.01
N CYS A 722 -8.88 -16.28 16.16
CA CYS A 722 -8.90 -17.73 16.32
C CYS A 722 -7.53 -18.13 16.85
N VAL A 723 -7.45 -18.34 18.17
CA VAL A 723 -6.18 -18.56 18.87
C VAL A 723 -5.59 -19.94 18.60
N SER A 724 -4.28 -20.07 18.76
CA SER A 724 -3.52 -21.32 18.56
C SER A 724 -4.08 -22.50 19.34
N GLU A 725 -4.57 -22.27 20.56
CA GLU A 725 -5.16 -23.30 21.40
C GLU A 725 -6.45 -23.87 20.80
N CYS A 726 -7.27 -23.01 20.17
CA CYS A 726 -8.51 -23.43 19.53
C CYS A 726 -8.22 -24.29 18.30
N THR A 727 -7.29 -23.86 17.44
CA THR A 727 -6.92 -24.67 16.27
C THR A 727 -6.18 -25.95 16.66
N ALA A 728 -5.39 -25.93 17.73
CA ALA A 728 -4.66 -27.10 18.23
C ALA A 728 -5.59 -28.27 18.63
N VAL A 729 -6.76 -27.95 19.20
CA VAL A 729 -7.73 -28.97 19.64
C VAL A 729 -8.78 -29.30 18.59
N SER A 730 -9.11 -28.34 17.70
CA SER A 730 -10.23 -28.47 16.78
C SER A 730 -9.85 -28.91 15.36
N LEU A 731 -8.60 -28.73 14.94
CA LEU A 731 -8.13 -29.13 13.61
C LEU A 731 -7.50 -30.52 13.60
N PRO A 732 -7.62 -31.28 12.50
CA PRO A 732 -6.98 -32.58 12.36
C PRO A 732 -5.44 -32.44 12.29
N PRO A 733 -4.66 -33.49 12.61
CA PRO A 733 -3.18 -33.43 12.58
C PRO A 733 -2.59 -32.96 11.26
N GLU A 734 -3.20 -33.36 10.14
CA GLU A 734 -2.82 -32.95 8.80
C GLU A 734 -3.25 -31.51 8.45
N GLY A 735 -4.09 -30.87 9.28
CA GLY A 735 -4.65 -29.54 9.11
C GLY A 735 -5.68 -29.41 8.00
N ILE A 736 -6.22 -28.20 7.84
CA ILE A 736 -7.21 -27.85 6.82
C ILE A 736 -6.61 -27.00 5.71
N THR A 737 -7.25 -27.03 4.54
CA THR A 737 -6.88 -26.24 3.36
C THR A 737 -8.01 -25.27 3.06
N ILE A 738 -7.77 -23.98 3.28
CA ILE A 738 -8.69 -22.89 2.95
C ILE A 738 -8.52 -22.55 1.48
N PHE A 739 -9.62 -22.52 0.72
CA PHE A 739 -9.61 -22.24 -0.72
C PHE A 739 -10.52 -21.07 -1.12
N GLY A 740 -11.41 -20.63 -0.23
CA GLY A 740 -12.27 -19.47 -0.43
C GLY A 740 -12.46 -18.67 0.85
N SER A 741 -12.81 -17.39 0.70
CA SER A 741 -13.02 -16.47 1.81
C SER A 741 -14.06 -15.42 1.42
N GLN A 742 -14.98 -15.13 2.33
CA GLN A 742 -15.93 -14.02 2.24
C GLN A 742 -15.77 -13.11 3.45
N LEU A 743 -15.41 -11.85 3.20
CA LEU A 743 -15.29 -10.82 4.23
C LEU A 743 -16.67 -10.20 4.46
N HIS A 744 -17.00 -9.91 5.72
CA HIS A 744 -18.31 -9.41 6.10
C HIS A 744 -18.23 -8.46 7.30
N THR A 745 -18.93 -7.33 7.17
CA THR A 745 -19.24 -6.34 8.20
C THR A 745 -20.64 -5.76 7.93
N HIS A 746 -21.17 -4.95 8.85
CA HIS A 746 -22.31 -4.09 8.55
C HIS A 746 -21.84 -2.71 8.08
N LEU A 747 -22.79 -1.77 7.96
CA LEU A 747 -22.76 -0.56 7.15
C LEU A 747 -21.54 0.35 7.30
N THR A 748 -20.85 0.32 8.44
CA THR A 748 -19.71 1.21 8.72
C THR A 748 -18.36 0.59 8.37
N GLY A 749 -18.29 -0.70 8.04
CA GLY A 749 -17.02 -1.34 7.68
C GLY A 749 -16.47 -0.87 6.34
N VAL A 750 -15.17 -0.51 6.32
CA VAL A 750 -14.47 0.06 5.15
C VAL A 750 -13.23 -0.73 4.73
N LYS A 751 -12.72 -1.60 5.61
CA LYS A 751 -11.54 -2.43 5.34
C LYS A 751 -11.53 -3.67 6.21
N VAL A 752 -11.18 -4.81 5.62
CA VAL A 752 -11.13 -6.10 6.32
C VAL A 752 -9.95 -6.93 5.81
N TYR A 753 -9.23 -7.58 6.72
CA TYR A 753 -8.23 -8.58 6.34
C TYR A 753 -8.05 -9.65 7.41
N THR A 754 -7.50 -10.80 7.00
CA THR A 754 -7.21 -11.91 7.90
C THR A 754 -5.78 -12.39 7.75
N ARG A 755 -5.02 -12.27 8.84
CA ARG A 755 -3.64 -12.74 9.00
C ARG A 755 -3.63 -14.21 9.39
N HIS A 756 -2.57 -14.92 9.02
CA HIS A 756 -2.31 -16.31 9.40
C HIS A 756 -0.96 -16.37 10.09
N ILE A 757 -0.88 -16.95 11.28
CA ILE A 757 0.32 -16.95 12.13
C ILE A 757 0.62 -18.38 12.57
N ARG A 758 1.88 -18.80 12.52
CA ARG A 758 2.39 -20.08 13.03
C ARG A 758 3.63 -19.82 13.87
N ASP A 759 3.63 -20.28 15.12
CA ASP A 759 4.76 -20.13 16.05
C ASP A 759 5.25 -18.67 16.18
N GLY A 760 4.32 -17.71 16.21
CA GLY A 760 4.62 -16.28 16.27
C GLY A 760 5.12 -15.67 14.96
N ILE A 761 5.27 -16.47 13.90
CA ILE A 761 5.66 -16.01 12.56
C ILE A 761 4.41 -15.86 11.71
N GLU A 762 4.18 -14.65 11.21
CA GLU A 762 3.13 -14.44 10.23
C GLU A 762 3.46 -15.19 8.92
N LEU A 763 2.46 -15.82 8.35
CA LEU A 763 2.51 -16.52 7.08
C LEU A 763 1.79 -15.66 6.03
N ARG A 764 1.43 -16.28 4.90
CA ARG A 764 0.65 -15.60 3.88
C ARG A 764 -0.75 -15.28 4.43
N GLU A 765 -1.15 -14.02 4.33
CA GLU A 765 -2.51 -13.58 4.64
C GLU A 765 -3.56 -14.38 3.84
N LEU A 766 -4.70 -14.65 4.47
CA LEU A 766 -5.79 -15.39 3.84
C LEU A 766 -6.50 -14.53 2.81
N ASN A 767 -6.95 -13.34 3.21
CA ASN A 767 -7.71 -12.42 2.38
C ASN A 767 -7.54 -10.99 2.91
N ARG A 768 -7.56 -10.01 2.01
CA ARG A 768 -7.37 -8.58 2.31
C ARG A 768 -8.21 -7.77 1.34
N ASP A 769 -8.92 -6.80 1.88
CA ASP A 769 -9.68 -5.83 1.11
C ASP A 769 -9.59 -4.47 1.80
N ASP A 770 -8.73 -3.62 1.26
CA ASP A 770 -8.48 -2.28 1.78
C ASP A 770 -9.56 -1.27 1.34
N HIS A 771 -10.36 -1.63 0.33
CA HIS A 771 -11.46 -0.84 -0.23
C HIS A 771 -12.81 -1.54 -0.03
N TYR A 772 -12.92 -2.29 1.06
CA TYR A 772 -14.06 -3.14 1.32
C TYR A 772 -15.35 -2.33 1.35
N SER A 773 -16.40 -2.84 0.71
CA SER A 773 -17.74 -2.26 0.80
C SER A 773 -18.77 -3.30 1.19
N THR A 774 -19.59 -2.95 2.17
CA THR A 774 -20.70 -3.76 2.68
C THR A 774 -21.75 -4.08 1.63
N HIS A 775 -21.83 -3.28 0.57
CA HIS A 775 -22.75 -3.48 -0.54
C HIS A 775 -22.22 -4.48 -1.57
N PHE A 776 -20.92 -4.82 -1.53
CA PHE A 776 -20.25 -5.71 -2.46
C PHE A 776 -19.57 -6.87 -1.72
N GLN A 777 -20.36 -7.91 -1.45
CA GLN A 777 -19.90 -9.11 -0.75
C GLN A 777 -19.98 -10.31 -1.69
N GLU A 778 -18.84 -10.98 -1.87
CA GLU A 778 -18.73 -12.19 -2.68
C GLU A 778 -17.85 -13.21 -1.94
N ILE A 779 -18.06 -14.49 -2.19
CA ILE A 779 -17.08 -15.50 -1.79
C ILE A 779 -15.95 -15.51 -2.82
N ARG A 780 -14.79 -15.04 -2.41
CA ARG A 780 -13.59 -14.99 -3.24
C ARG A 780 -12.86 -16.31 -3.18
N ARG A 781 -12.59 -16.90 -4.35
CA ARG A 781 -11.63 -18.00 -4.44
C ARG A 781 -10.21 -17.45 -4.27
N LEU A 782 -9.48 -18.00 -3.31
CA LEU A 782 -8.12 -17.57 -3.05
C LEU A 782 -7.23 -17.84 -4.28
N LYS A 783 -6.32 -16.91 -4.59
CA LYS A 783 -5.34 -17.09 -5.69
C LYS A 783 -4.49 -18.35 -5.50
N GLN A 784 -4.18 -18.67 -4.25
CA GLN A 784 -3.57 -19.92 -3.84
C GLN A 784 -4.26 -20.42 -2.57
N PRO A 785 -4.60 -21.71 -2.47
CA PRO A 785 -5.11 -22.29 -1.24
C PRO A 785 -4.09 -22.14 -0.09
N VAL A 786 -4.59 -21.96 1.14
CA VAL A 786 -3.77 -21.77 2.33
C VAL A 786 -3.95 -22.95 3.28
N LYS A 787 -2.83 -23.50 3.76
CA LYS A 787 -2.82 -24.65 4.68
C LYS A 787 -2.68 -24.18 6.12
N VAL A 788 -3.71 -24.44 6.93
CA VAL A 788 -3.75 -24.13 8.37
C VAL A 788 -3.57 -25.42 9.16
N LEU A 789 -2.59 -25.45 10.05
CA LEU A 789 -2.26 -26.59 10.90
C LEU A 789 -2.76 -26.38 12.34
N PRO A 790 -2.93 -27.45 13.13
CA PRO A 790 -3.17 -27.33 14.56
C PRO A 790 -2.07 -26.49 15.23
N GLY A 791 -2.46 -25.52 16.06
CA GLY A 791 -1.54 -24.58 16.72
C GLY A 791 -1.32 -23.27 15.96
N ASP A 792 -1.83 -23.14 14.73
CA ASP A 792 -1.82 -21.86 14.00
C ASP A 792 -2.86 -20.89 14.57
N ALA A 793 -2.58 -19.58 14.53
CA ALA A 793 -3.55 -18.54 14.84
C ALA A 793 -4.05 -17.83 13.57
N LEU A 794 -5.34 -17.50 13.53
CA LEU A 794 -5.94 -16.68 12.47
C LEU A 794 -6.49 -15.40 13.08
N VAL A 795 -6.12 -14.24 12.54
CA VAL A 795 -6.45 -12.94 13.12
C VAL A 795 -7.19 -12.09 12.09
N THR A 796 -8.47 -11.85 12.31
CA THR A 796 -9.31 -11.04 11.43
C THR A 796 -9.44 -9.64 12.00
N ARG A 797 -9.09 -8.62 11.21
CA ARG A 797 -9.16 -7.21 11.61
C ARG A 797 -10.05 -6.44 10.66
N CYS A 798 -10.98 -5.69 11.23
CA CYS A 798 -11.94 -4.84 10.51
C CYS A 798 -11.75 -3.38 10.91
N TYR A 799 -11.97 -2.47 9.98
CA TYR A 799 -11.92 -1.02 10.19
C TYR A 799 -13.27 -0.41 9.87
N TYR A 800 -13.70 0.54 10.70
CA TYR A 800 -15.03 1.14 10.61
C TYR A 800 -14.95 2.66 10.50
N ASN A 801 -15.77 3.24 9.62
CA ASN A 801 -16.02 4.68 9.53
C ASN A 801 -17.37 5.03 10.17
N THR A 802 -17.32 5.76 11.27
CA THR A 802 -18.46 6.24 12.05
C THR A 802 -18.55 7.77 12.07
N GLN A 803 -17.97 8.47 11.09
CA GLN A 803 -18.01 9.95 11.03
C GLN A 803 -19.44 10.51 11.04
N GLU A 804 -20.38 9.80 10.44
CA GLU A 804 -21.80 10.17 10.36
C GLU A 804 -22.64 9.66 11.55
N ARG A 805 -22.06 8.87 12.46
CA ARG A 805 -22.76 8.34 13.62
C ARG A 805 -22.57 9.28 14.81
N GLU A 806 -23.66 9.74 15.40
CA GLU A 806 -23.62 10.57 16.62
C GLU A 806 -23.37 9.77 17.90
N ASN A 807 -23.83 8.51 17.92
CA ASN A 807 -23.75 7.61 19.06
C ASN A 807 -22.78 6.45 18.81
N ILE A 808 -22.36 5.79 19.90
CA ILE A 808 -21.56 4.56 19.82
C ILE A 808 -22.28 3.48 19.00
N THR A 809 -21.52 2.82 18.14
CA THR A 809 -21.98 1.66 17.37
C THR A 809 -21.51 0.39 18.07
N LEU A 810 -22.42 -0.54 18.34
CA LEU A 810 -22.14 -1.76 19.10
C LEU A 810 -22.16 -2.98 18.18
N GLY A 811 -21.51 -4.07 18.59
CA GLY A 811 -21.62 -5.35 17.90
C GLY A 811 -22.99 -5.99 18.11
N GLY A 812 -23.53 -6.60 17.05
CA GLY A 812 -24.87 -7.19 17.12
C GLY A 812 -25.37 -7.72 15.79
N PHE A 813 -26.62 -8.20 15.80
CA PHE A 813 -27.26 -8.80 14.62
C PHE A 813 -28.06 -7.80 13.78
N SER A 814 -28.30 -6.58 14.27
CA SER A 814 -29.00 -5.56 13.50
C SER A 814 -28.06 -4.94 12.46
N ILE A 815 -28.61 -4.53 11.31
CA ILE A 815 -27.87 -3.75 10.30
C ILE A 815 -27.32 -2.42 10.84
N THR A 816 -27.89 -1.92 11.94
CA THR A 816 -27.45 -0.70 12.62
C THR A 816 -26.31 -0.95 13.61
N ASP A 817 -26.20 -2.20 14.08
CA ASP A 817 -25.08 -2.73 14.87
C ASP A 817 -23.94 -3.10 13.91
N GLU A 818 -22.83 -3.64 14.41
CA GLU A 818 -21.69 -4.05 13.60
C GLU A 818 -21.26 -5.50 13.75
N MET A 819 -20.52 -5.97 12.74
CA MET A 819 -19.89 -7.28 12.70
C MET A 819 -18.47 -7.20 12.15
N CYS A 820 -17.62 -8.14 12.56
CA CYS A 820 -16.30 -8.37 11.95
C CYS A 820 -16.16 -9.87 11.68
N VAL A 821 -16.39 -10.29 10.43
CA VAL A 821 -16.43 -11.72 10.08
C VAL A 821 -15.64 -11.99 8.81
N ASN A 822 -14.95 -13.13 8.80
CA ASN A 822 -14.46 -13.77 7.58
C ASN A 822 -14.96 -15.21 7.55
N TYR A 823 -15.84 -15.54 6.61
CA TYR A 823 -16.29 -16.90 6.33
C TYR A 823 -15.25 -17.60 5.45
N VAL A 824 -14.51 -18.54 6.01
CA VAL A 824 -13.48 -19.29 5.29
C VAL A 824 -14.00 -20.65 4.83
N HIS A 825 -13.90 -20.91 3.53
CA HIS A 825 -14.28 -22.18 2.92
C HIS A 825 -13.06 -23.09 2.85
N TYR A 826 -13.18 -24.30 3.41
CA TYR A 826 -12.03 -25.18 3.63
C TYR A 826 -12.36 -26.67 3.47
N PHE A 827 -11.32 -27.51 3.38
CA PHE A 827 -11.44 -28.97 3.47
C PHE A 827 -10.18 -29.59 4.13
N PRO A 828 -10.28 -30.79 4.75
CA PRO A 828 -11.51 -31.53 5.05
C PRO A 828 -12.37 -30.79 6.08
N ALA A 829 -13.70 -30.94 6.00
CA ALA A 829 -14.62 -30.36 6.98
C ALA A 829 -14.34 -30.90 8.40
N THR A 830 -14.50 -30.03 9.40
CA THR A 830 -14.32 -30.35 10.83
C THR A 830 -15.58 -29.96 11.62
N GLN A 831 -15.61 -30.24 12.92
CA GLN A 831 -16.67 -29.77 13.81
C GLN A 831 -16.53 -28.29 14.19
N LEU A 832 -15.41 -27.64 13.85
CA LEU A 832 -15.22 -26.22 14.08
C LEU A 832 -16.04 -25.42 13.06
N GLU A 833 -17.11 -24.78 13.52
CA GLU A 833 -17.92 -23.87 12.71
C GLU A 833 -17.65 -22.39 13.06
N VAL A 834 -17.32 -22.10 14.32
CA VAL A 834 -17.08 -20.74 14.81
C VAL A 834 -15.76 -20.69 15.56
N CYS A 835 -14.88 -19.80 15.14
CA CYS A 835 -13.64 -19.50 15.85
C CYS A 835 -13.49 -17.99 15.99
N LYS A 836 -14.05 -17.46 17.09
CA LYS A 836 -14.20 -16.03 17.35
C LYS A 836 -13.71 -15.68 18.75
N SER A 837 -13.51 -14.39 18.96
CA SER A 837 -13.15 -13.85 20.28
C SER A 837 -13.94 -12.58 20.59
N ALA A 838 -13.99 -12.23 21.87
CA ALA A 838 -14.40 -10.92 22.37
C ALA A 838 -13.52 -10.51 23.55
N ILE A 839 -13.53 -9.22 23.91
CA ILE A 839 -12.88 -8.74 25.14
C ILE A 839 -13.48 -9.42 26.37
N SER A 840 -12.66 -9.69 27.38
CA SER A 840 -13.12 -10.31 28.62
C SER A 840 -13.98 -9.34 29.45
N ASP A 841 -14.98 -9.88 30.16
CA ASP A 841 -15.84 -9.07 31.04
C ASP A 841 -15.04 -8.37 32.14
N GLN A 842 -13.95 -8.99 32.61
CA GLN A 842 -13.07 -8.43 33.62
C GLN A 842 -12.31 -7.20 33.13
N ALA A 843 -11.70 -7.28 31.94
CA ALA A 843 -10.99 -6.15 31.35
C ALA A 843 -11.96 -5.00 31.07
N LEU A 844 -13.12 -5.31 30.50
CA LEU A 844 -14.14 -4.32 30.20
C LEU A 844 -14.73 -3.67 31.47
N SER A 845 -14.93 -4.44 32.54
CA SER A 845 -15.35 -3.90 33.85
C SER A 845 -14.30 -2.97 34.44
N THR A 846 -13.02 -3.26 34.24
CA THR A 846 -11.91 -2.42 34.72
C THR A 846 -11.84 -1.11 33.92
N TYR A 847 -12.02 -1.17 32.61
CA TYR A 847 -12.18 0.01 31.76
C TYR A 847 -13.36 0.89 32.21
N PHE A 848 -14.52 0.29 32.48
CA PHE A 848 -15.69 1.03 32.94
C PHE A 848 -15.49 1.65 34.34
N ASN A 849 -14.84 0.94 35.26
CA ASN A 849 -14.45 1.51 36.55
C ASN A 849 -13.49 2.68 36.40
N TYR A 850 -12.50 2.56 35.49
CA TYR A 850 -11.60 3.65 35.18
C TYR A 850 -12.38 4.88 34.65
N MET A 851 -13.31 4.66 33.72
CA MET A 851 -14.16 5.72 33.18
C MET A 851 -15.03 6.39 34.27
N LYS A 852 -15.45 5.63 35.27
CA LYS A 852 -16.23 6.13 36.41
C LYS A 852 -15.37 6.97 37.36
N GLU A 853 -14.28 6.40 37.85
CA GLU A 853 -13.49 6.94 38.96
C GLU A 853 -12.56 8.08 38.52
N TRP A 854 -11.96 7.94 37.33
CA TRP A 854 -10.91 8.86 36.87
C TRP A 854 -11.40 9.83 35.80
N GLU A 855 -12.32 9.41 34.93
CA GLU A 855 -12.89 10.27 33.87
C GLU A 855 -14.24 10.91 34.23
N GLY A 856 -14.79 10.60 35.42
CA GLY A 856 -16.05 11.15 35.90
C GLY A 856 -17.26 10.85 35.02
N GLN A 857 -17.25 9.73 34.27
CA GLN A 857 -18.35 9.31 33.43
C GLN A 857 -19.48 8.67 34.25
N LYS A 858 -20.72 8.75 33.76
CA LYS A 858 -21.91 8.22 34.45
C LYS A 858 -22.03 6.70 34.24
N ILE A 859 -21.13 5.95 34.85
CA ILE A 859 -21.01 4.50 34.68
C ILE A 859 -21.52 3.77 35.93
N SER A 860 -22.22 2.66 35.70
CA SER A 860 -22.69 1.74 36.74
C SER A 860 -22.42 0.31 36.31
N LEU A 861 -21.65 -0.44 37.11
CA LEU A 861 -21.42 -1.87 36.85
C LEU A 861 -22.68 -2.73 37.00
N HIS A 862 -23.78 -2.17 37.51
CA HIS A 862 -25.08 -2.83 37.53
C HIS A 862 -25.88 -2.64 36.24
N HIS A 863 -25.47 -1.71 35.37
CA HIS A 863 -26.07 -1.55 34.05
C HIS A 863 -25.48 -2.57 33.06
N VAL A 864 -26.26 -2.88 32.02
CA VAL A 864 -25.76 -3.65 30.89
C VAL A 864 -24.64 -2.90 30.16
N ILE A 865 -23.74 -3.64 29.51
CA ILE A 865 -22.53 -3.11 28.87
C ILE A 865 -22.88 -1.99 27.86
N SER A 866 -23.90 -2.21 27.03
CA SER A 866 -24.38 -1.21 26.08
C SER A 866 -24.72 0.14 26.71
N ASP A 867 -25.29 0.15 27.91
CA ASP A 867 -25.75 1.37 28.58
C ASP A 867 -24.57 2.15 29.16
N ASN A 868 -23.54 1.43 29.63
CA ASN A 868 -22.29 2.05 30.05
C ASN A 868 -21.56 2.70 28.86
N TYR A 869 -21.50 2.04 27.70
CA TYR A 869 -20.94 2.67 26.50
C TYR A 869 -21.71 3.92 26.07
N LYS A 870 -23.05 3.87 26.10
CA LYS A 870 -23.92 5.00 25.73
C LYS A 870 -23.82 6.19 26.70
N SER A 871 -23.43 5.96 27.96
CA SER A 871 -23.29 7.03 28.95
C SER A 871 -21.96 7.77 28.88
N ILE A 872 -20.97 7.25 28.14
CA ILE A 872 -19.67 7.88 27.92
C ILE A 872 -19.82 9.06 26.96
N LYS A 873 -19.31 10.22 27.37
CA LYS A 873 -19.14 11.38 26.49
C LYS A 873 -17.84 11.24 25.71
N TRP A 874 -17.92 10.83 24.46
CA TRP A 874 -16.75 10.55 23.63
C TRP A 874 -15.93 11.81 23.30
N ASN A 875 -14.61 11.68 23.42
CA ASN A 875 -13.62 12.66 22.96
C ASN A 875 -12.37 11.91 22.50
N LYS A 876 -11.41 12.60 21.88
CA LYS A 876 -10.19 11.96 21.32
C LYS A 876 -9.43 11.10 22.33
N MET A 877 -9.36 11.53 23.60
CA MET A 877 -8.66 10.79 24.65
C MET A 877 -9.39 9.50 25.02
N ARG A 878 -10.71 9.53 25.19
CA ARG A 878 -11.50 8.33 25.54
C ARG A 878 -11.58 7.32 24.42
N VAL A 879 -11.58 7.81 23.17
CA VAL A 879 -11.43 6.95 21.99
C VAL A 879 -10.09 6.22 22.03
N GLN A 880 -9.00 6.93 22.30
CA GLN A 880 -7.68 6.31 22.43
C GLN A 880 -7.63 5.30 23.58
N LEU A 881 -8.19 5.66 24.74
CA LEU A 881 -8.28 4.74 25.88
C LEU A 881 -9.03 3.46 25.52
N LEU A 882 -10.20 3.54 24.86
CA LEU A 882 -10.91 2.34 24.42
C LEU A 882 -10.08 1.50 23.43
N SER A 883 -9.25 2.13 22.60
CA SER A 883 -8.39 1.43 21.64
C SER A 883 -7.16 0.78 22.28
N ASP A 884 -6.67 1.30 23.41
CA ASP A 884 -5.49 0.80 24.11
C ASP A 884 -5.83 -0.34 25.09
N TRP A 885 -7.07 -0.35 25.60
CA TRP A 885 -7.63 -1.40 26.46
C TRP A 885 -8.09 -2.62 25.66
#